data_AF-A0A914Y7Y2-F1
#
_entry.id   AF-A0A914Y7Y2-F1
#
_cell.length_a   1.000
_cell.length_b   1.000
_cell.length_c   1.000
_cell.angle_alpha   90.00
_cell.angle_beta   90.00
_cell.angle_gamma   90.00
#
_symmetry.space_group_name_H-M   'P 1'
#
loop_
_entity.id
_entity.type
_entity.pdbx_description
1 polymer ?
#
loop_
_entity_poly.entity_id
_entity_poly.type
_entity_poly.pdbx_seq_one_letter_code
_entity_poly.pdbx_strand_id
1 'polypeptide(L)'
;MPSILDPSTEELQTKELIMSWQNYIVPISCSVALMALCWGVGYYNLSFLWIILFSILYILKQHMWMKRENKRLRLRQFISQEREAIMAQFAQNDDLPAWVQFPDTERIEWVNKVIHQLWPYIGEYAKQFMVEFIEPQVRAQMPSPFKSFKFTKIDMGDLPTRVGGLKVYTKNVGRDRILVDMDVVYAGDAEFSVKTCGFSGGMNQIVLTGKVRCVLMPLLPYPPMVGGISGSFIELPKFDFNLTGMGEFVQLPGLIDAIRSVVNAQIANLCVLPNKIVMPLAPNVDITKLYFPEPDGIVRLKIIEARNLENKDFSILRKDKSDPYCEIQVGAQIFKTKTINNDLNPVFNEYFEAVVDQASGQTLRIDLFDEDSTGKDEELGRLSLPLEIVRRDGVVQKWFHLEGCKHGELHIKVQWFDLANDKNSLGKQAWDDEWLTADKPVHPAMVMVYVDTVSDLPYPKAGLEPSPYVEVSLGRAIQRTHVREKTVNPLYQSKFTFFVKQPEGQNLHFAAVDDGTKRPLGELEIPLLSVINQPEMEFFQQTQYLTLGIHTSPVVLTIRLRAFKPTKGTHSEVLDFDQTAKSYGTASHIERAERRTVAPGKSVPSNGTLNVAIPAEPGKTVEANGDPDVSALKLEANNTLSASSPSIAESSLSQATDHTLMSKFKRPKHSKKKLDKHDRAQLHINLHYNADRFKLVVDIIQAKDITPVEKNGNVSPYVKIKLVPLTGGSEKATRKTPVIRNTTNPHFDNTFEFDVHYSDLKNYKLRFAVKDDLNYGVLHRPPVLGYCDVPLDEFDHEKPLTDHWLVLTPGGRTNS
;
A
#
# COMPACT_ATOMS: atom_id res chain seq x y z
N MET A 1 -25.99 -14.60 -58.88
CA MET A 1 -25.01 -14.61 -57.78
C MET A 1 -25.42 -13.56 -56.78
N PRO A 2 -25.89 -13.94 -55.58
CA PRO A 2 -26.21 -13.01 -54.52
C PRO A 2 -24.96 -12.67 -53.70
N SER A 3 -24.79 -11.39 -53.39
CA SER A 3 -23.74 -10.85 -52.52
C SER A 3 -23.99 -11.26 -51.07
N ILE A 4 -23.01 -11.93 -50.48
CA ILE A 4 -22.96 -12.37 -49.09
C ILE A 4 -22.86 -11.12 -48.19
N LEU A 5 -23.90 -10.87 -47.40
CA LEU A 5 -23.92 -9.87 -46.34
C LEU A 5 -23.20 -10.42 -45.10
N ASP A 6 -22.39 -9.56 -44.48
CA ASP A 6 -21.53 -9.84 -43.34
C ASP A 6 -22.37 -9.94 -42.04
N PRO A 7 -22.40 -11.10 -41.34
CA PRO A 7 -23.26 -11.34 -40.17
C PRO A 7 -22.94 -10.45 -38.96
N SER A 8 -21.81 -9.75 -38.96
CA SER A 8 -21.44 -8.79 -37.92
C SER A 8 -22.31 -7.52 -37.91
N THR A 9 -22.90 -7.16 -39.05
CA THR A 9 -23.71 -5.93 -39.20
C THR A 9 -25.14 -6.07 -38.69
N GLU A 10 -25.75 -7.25 -38.82
CA GLU A 10 -27.10 -7.53 -38.26
C GLU A 10 -27.08 -7.65 -36.73
N GLU A 11 -26.00 -8.19 -36.12
CA GLU A 11 -25.87 -8.24 -34.66
C GLU A 11 -25.69 -6.84 -34.03
N LEU A 12 -25.04 -5.92 -34.73
CA LEU A 12 -24.88 -4.53 -34.29
C LEU A 12 -26.20 -3.75 -34.40
N GLN A 13 -26.94 -3.92 -35.50
CA GLN A 13 -28.26 -3.30 -35.66
C GLN A 13 -29.31 -3.84 -34.68
N THR A 14 -29.29 -5.14 -34.38
CA THR A 14 -30.20 -5.74 -33.38
C THR A 14 -29.87 -5.27 -31.95
N LYS A 15 -28.59 -5.09 -31.59
CA LYS A 15 -28.19 -4.51 -30.30
C LYS A 15 -28.56 -3.03 -30.17
N GLU A 16 -28.43 -2.24 -31.22
CA GLU A 16 -28.90 -0.84 -31.23
C GLU A 16 -30.43 -0.73 -31.12
N LEU A 17 -31.16 -1.63 -31.79
CA LEU A 17 -32.62 -1.73 -31.65
C LEU A 17 -33.01 -2.09 -30.21
N ILE A 18 -32.40 -3.10 -29.59
CA ILE A 18 -32.71 -3.51 -28.22
C ILE A 18 -32.41 -2.39 -27.20
N MET A 19 -31.31 -1.64 -27.39
CA MET A 19 -31.00 -0.46 -26.56
C MET A 19 -32.00 0.68 -26.77
N SER A 20 -32.49 0.90 -27.99
CA SER A 20 -33.56 1.85 -28.30
C SER A 20 -34.84 1.50 -27.54
N TRP A 21 -35.30 0.24 -27.60
CA TRP A 21 -36.53 -0.20 -26.91
C TRP A 21 -36.44 -0.04 -25.38
N GLN A 22 -35.30 -0.34 -24.76
CA GLN A 22 -35.12 -0.15 -23.31
C GLN A 22 -35.19 1.33 -22.90
N ASN A 23 -34.68 2.25 -23.72
CA ASN A 23 -34.72 3.69 -23.44
C ASN A 23 -36.13 4.30 -23.53
N TYR A 24 -37.06 3.68 -24.27
CA TYR A 24 -38.47 4.12 -24.34
C TYR A 24 -39.38 3.40 -23.34
N ILE A 25 -39.17 2.11 -23.07
CA ILE A 25 -40.03 1.31 -22.18
C ILE A 25 -39.89 1.71 -20.71
N VAL A 26 -38.67 2.04 -20.26
CA VAL A 26 -38.41 2.43 -18.87
C VAL A 26 -39.15 3.73 -18.47
N PRO A 27 -39.08 4.84 -19.24
CA PRO A 27 -39.83 6.05 -18.91
C PRO A 27 -41.34 5.88 -19.02
N ILE A 28 -41.84 5.07 -19.97
CA ILE A 28 -43.28 4.78 -20.10
C ILE A 28 -43.78 3.94 -18.92
N SER A 29 -43.06 2.89 -18.52
CA SER A 29 -43.43 2.06 -17.37
C SER A 29 -43.36 2.81 -16.04
N CYS A 30 -42.37 3.70 -15.87
CA CYS A 30 -42.33 4.62 -14.73
C CYS A 30 -43.53 5.59 -14.72
N SER A 31 -43.93 6.13 -15.87
CA SER A 31 -45.08 7.04 -15.97
C SER A 31 -46.40 6.33 -15.64
N VAL A 32 -46.58 5.09 -16.12
CA VAL A 32 -47.74 4.26 -15.80
C VAL A 32 -47.78 3.90 -14.30
N ALA A 33 -46.64 3.59 -13.69
CA ALA A 33 -46.55 3.33 -12.26
C ALA A 33 -46.90 4.57 -11.42
N LEU A 34 -46.49 5.77 -11.87
CA LEU A 34 -46.81 7.04 -11.21
C LEU A 34 -48.32 7.36 -11.32
N MET A 35 -48.93 7.09 -12.47
CA MET A 35 -50.38 7.22 -12.67
C MET A 35 -51.17 6.25 -11.78
N ALA A 36 -50.70 5.00 -11.63
CA ALA A 36 -51.31 4.02 -10.72
C ALA A 36 -51.18 4.43 -9.24
N LEU A 37 -50.05 5.03 -8.85
CA LEU A 37 -49.84 5.59 -7.51
C LEU A 37 -50.76 6.77 -7.22
N CYS A 38 -50.92 7.70 -8.18
CA CYS A 38 -51.86 8.82 -8.08
C CYS A 38 -53.32 8.33 -7.98
N TRP A 39 -53.69 7.32 -8.76
CA TRP A 39 -55.00 6.68 -8.68
C TRP A 39 -55.24 6.02 -7.29
N GLY A 40 -54.23 5.32 -6.76
CA GLY A 40 -54.29 4.70 -5.44
C GLY A 40 -54.43 5.71 -4.29
N VAL A 41 -53.68 6.82 -4.33
CA VAL A 41 -53.78 7.90 -3.32
C VAL A 41 -55.19 8.51 -3.33
N GLY A 42 -55.78 8.70 -4.52
CA GLY A 42 -57.16 9.17 -4.67
C GLY A 42 -58.20 8.16 -4.19
N TYR A 43 -58.00 6.86 -4.45
CA TYR A 43 -58.92 5.80 -4.03
C TYR A 43 -59.00 5.62 -2.51
N TYR A 44 -57.90 5.87 -1.79
CA TYR A 44 -57.82 5.75 -0.33
C TYR A 44 -58.01 7.08 0.45
N ASN A 45 -58.41 8.18 -0.22
CA ASN A 45 -58.59 9.52 0.39
C ASN A 45 -57.35 10.06 1.14
N LEU A 46 -56.14 9.72 0.66
CA LEU A 46 -54.90 10.22 1.24
C LEU A 46 -54.60 11.65 0.75
N SER A 47 -53.97 12.47 1.62
CA SER A 47 -53.68 13.88 1.32
C SER A 47 -52.79 14.07 0.08
N PHE A 48 -53.13 15.06 -0.74
CA PHE A 48 -52.39 15.42 -1.98
C PHE A 48 -50.91 15.76 -1.75
N LEU A 49 -50.52 16.06 -0.51
CA LEU A 49 -49.15 16.33 -0.10
C LEU A 49 -48.19 15.15 -0.37
N TRP A 50 -48.69 13.91 -0.34
CA TRP A 50 -47.89 12.73 -0.66
C TRP A 50 -47.47 12.69 -2.14
N ILE A 51 -48.34 13.13 -3.05
CA ILE A 51 -48.04 13.19 -4.49
C ILE A 51 -46.94 14.23 -4.74
N ILE A 52 -47.00 15.37 -4.04
CA ILE A 52 -45.97 16.42 -4.12
C ILE A 52 -44.63 15.89 -3.59
N LEU A 53 -44.62 15.21 -2.45
CA LEU A 53 -43.40 14.62 -1.86
C LEU A 53 -42.74 13.60 -2.81
N PHE A 54 -43.52 12.67 -3.38
CA PHE A 54 -42.98 11.68 -4.30
C PHE A 54 -42.50 12.30 -5.62
N SER A 55 -43.16 13.36 -6.10
CA SER A 55 -42.72 14.11 -7.27
C SER A 55 -41.39 14.82 -7.03
N ILE A 56 -41.21 15.45 -5.86
CA ILE A 56 -39.94 16.09 -5.48
C ILE A 56 -38.82 15.05 -5.33
N LEU A 57 -39.09 13.92 -4.68
CA LEU A 57 -38.13 12.82 -4.53
C LEU A 57 -37.73 12.21 -5.89
N TYR A 58 -38.68 12.09 -6.81
CA TYR A 58 -38.41 11.61 -8.17
C TYR A 58 -37.56 12.62 -8.95
N ILE A 59 -37.89 13.91 -8.90
CA ILE A 59 -37.09 14.97 -9.53
C ILE A 59 -35.67 15.00 -8.95
N LEU A 60 -35.52 14.93 -7.62
CA LEU A 60 -34.20 14.87 -6.97
C LEU A 60 -33.42 13.62 -7.38
N LYS A 61 -34.05 12.44 -7.40
CA LYS A 61 -33.43 11.19 -7.86
C LYS A 61 -32.99 11.29 -9.32
N GLN A 62 -33.84 11.85 -10.19
CA GLN A 62 -33.56 11.99 -11.62
C GLN A 62 -32.46 13.03 -11.86
N HIS A 63 -32.45 14.13 -11.12
CA HIS A 63 -31.40 15.15 -11.18
C HIS A 63 -30.06 14.58 -10.69
N MET A 64 -30.06 13.79 -9.61
CA MET A 64 -28.88 13.08 -9.10
C MET A 64 -28.38 12.00 -10.05
N TRP A 65 -29.30 11.28 -10.73
CA TRP A 65 -28.96 10.27 -11.73
C TRP A 65 -28.37 10.90 -13.00
N MET A 66 -28.99 11.94 -13.55
CA MET A 66 -28.47 12.71 -14.69
C MET A 66 -27.12 13.36 -14.37
N LYS A 67 -26.91 13.87 -13.15
CA LYS A 67 -25.61 14.42 -12.72
C LYS A 67 -24.53 13.32 -12.62
N ARG A 68 -24.89 12.10 -12.21
CA ARG A 68 -23.99 10.94 -12.20
C ARG A 68 -23.69 10.43 -13.61
N GLU A 69 -24.67 10.43 -14.50
CA GLU A 69 -24.53 9.90 -15.86
C GLU A 69 -23.76 10.88 -16.76
N ASN A 70 -24.00 12.19 -16.64
CA ASN A 70 -23.20 13.22 -17.29
C ASN A 70 -21.74 13.23 -16.81
N LYS A 71 -21.47 12.91 -15.52
CA LYS A 71 -20.10 12.68 -15.04
C LYS A 71 -19.46 11.45 -15.68
N ARG A 72 -20.21 10.36 -15.88
CA ARG A 72 -19.74 9.11 -16.52
C ARG A 72 -19.47 9.26 -18.01
N LEU A 73 -20.34 9.95 -18.74
CA LEU A 73 -20.19 10.20 -20.19
C LEU A 73 -19.04 11.16 -20.49
N ARG A 74 -18.86 12.20 -19.66
CA ARG A 74 -17.68 13.07 -19.73
C ARG A 74 -16.41 12.27 -19.46
N LEU A 75 -16.36 11.44 -18.42
CA LEU A 75 -15.21 10.58 -18.14
C LEU A 75 -14.88 9.62 -19.29
N ARG A 76 -15.88 9.11 -20.03
CA ARG A 76 -15.68 8.28 -21.23
C ARG A 76 -15.17 9.06 -22.45
N GLN A 77 -15.66 10.29 -22.67
CA GLN A 77 -15.13 11.19 -23.71
C GLN A 77 -13.71 11.69 -23.38
N PHE A 78 -13.37 11.80 -22.09
CA PHE A 78 -12.02 12.10 -21.58
C PHE A 78 -11.00 10.98 -21.87
N ILE A 79 -11.44 9.73 -22.05
CA ILE A 79 -10.56 8.58 -22.34
C ILE A 79 -10.11 8.55 -23.82
N SER A 80 -10.85 9.19 -24.74
CA SER A 80 -10.54 9.15 -26.18
C SER A 80 -9.68 10.30 -26.70
N GLN A 81 -9.32 11.28 -25.86
CA GLN A 81 -8.54 12.47 -26.25
C GLN A 81 -7.40 12.72 -25.25
N GLU A 82 -6.41 11.82 -25.24
CA GLU A 82 -5.28 11.79 -24.29
C GLU A 82 -4.46 13.08 -24.20
N ARG A 83 -4.42 13.92 -25.24
CA ARG A 83 -3.60 15.15 -25.23
C ARG A 83 -4.27 16.34 -24.55
N GLU A 84 -5.59 16.48 -24.71
CA GLU A 84 -6.35 17.59 -24.14
C GLU A 84 -6.85 17.26 -22.73
N ALA A 85 -7.13 15.98 -22.44
CA ALA A 85 -7.48 15.50 -21.10
C ALA A 85 -6.36 15.74 -20.08
N ILE A 86 -5.10 15.50 -20.46
CA ILE A 86 -3.94 15.76 -19.58
C ILE A 86 -3.82 17.26 -19.28
N MET A 87 -3.95 18.11 -20.30
CA MET A 87 -3.92 19.57 -20.13
C MET A 87 -5.13 20.09 -19.32
N ALA A 88 -6.30 19.49 -19.50
CA ALA A 88 -7.52 19.84 -18.79
C ALA A 88 -7.50 19.36 -17.33
N GLN A 89 -6.89 18.20 -17.04
CA GLN A 89 -6.75 17.70 -15.67
C GLN A 89 -5.75 18.54 -14.85
N PHE A 90 -4.71 19.08 -15.49
CA PHE A 90 -3.82 20.08 -14.89
C PHE A 90 -4.48 21.47 -14.78
N ALA A 91 -5.35 21.85 -15.71
CA ALA A 91 -6.09 23.13 -15.65
C ALA A 91 -7.30 23.12 -14.69
N GLN A 92 -7.81 21.95 -14.31
CA GLN A 92 -8.99 21.81 -13.45
C GLN A 92 -8.67 21.68 -11.95
N ASN A 93 -7.39 21.41 -11.62
CA ASN A 93 -6.89 21.31 -10.24
C ASN A 93 -6.27 22.63 -9.71
N ASP A 94 -6.49 23.77 -10.39
CA ASP A 94 -5.96 25.12 -10.07
C ASP A 94 -4.43 25.25 -9.91
N ASP A 95 -3.66 24.15 -9.95
CA ASP A 95 -2.20 24.18 -9.95
C ASP A 95 -1.64 23.99 -11.37
N LEU A 96 -1.22 25.12 -11.96
CA LEU A 96 -0.34 25.12 -13.12
C LEU A 96 0.88 24.19 -12.85
N PRO A 97 1.43 23.49 -13.86
CA PRO A 97 2.60 22.65 -13.65
C PRO A 97 3.74 23.41 -12.96
N ALA A 98 4.55 22.76 -12.13
CA ALA A 98 5.57 23.44 -11.34
C ALA A 98 6.59 24.22 -12.17
N TRP A 99 6.85 23.83 -13.43
CA TRP A 99 7.69 24.59 -14.38
C TRP A 99 7.01 25.83 -14.99
N VAL A 100 5.69 25.94 -14.84
CA VAL A 100 4.91 27.15 -15.14
C VAL A 100 4.80 28.04 -13.89
N GLN A 101 4.63 27.44 -12.71
CA GLN A 101 4.51 28.17 -11.43
C GLN A 101 5.85 28.68 -10.89
N PHE A 102 6.93 27.93 -11.11
CA PHE A 102 8.26 28.23 -10.59
C PHE A 102 9.27 28.23 -11.74
N PRO A 103 9.90 29.39 -12.05
CA PRO A 103 10.87 29.49 -13.15
C PRO A 103 12.12 28.61 -12.92
N ASP A 104 12.37 28.19 -11.68
CA ASP A 104 13.50 27.33 -11.29
C ASP A 104 13.23 25.83 -11.49
N THR A 105 12.03 25.43 -11.92
CA THR A 105 11.67 24.03 -12.17
C THR A 105 11.71 23.75 -13.66
N GLU A 106 12.50 22.77 -14.07
CA GLU A 106 12.68 22.42 -15.48
C GLU A 106 11.71 21.30 -15.92
N ARG A 107 11.21 21.40 -17.16
CA ARG A 107 10.41 20.34 -17.79
C ARG A 107 11.32 19.32 -18.45
N ILE A 108 11.18 18.04 -18.08
CA ILE A 108 12.14 17.00 -18.49
C ILE A 108 11.46 15.85 -19.25
N GLU A 109 11.15 16.10 -20.52
CA GLU A 109 10.53 15.08 -21.37
C GLU A 109 11.46 13.92 -21.74
N TRP A 110 12.79 14.14 -21.76
CA TRP A 110 13.72 13.06 -22.06
C TRP A 110 13.76 11.99 -20.96
N VAL A 111 13.65 12.38 -19.68
CA VAL A 111 13.53 11.43 -18.56
C VAL A 111 12.26 10.61 -18.69
N ASN A 112 11.14 11.22 -19.08
CA ASN A 112 9.89 10.49 -19.32
C ASN A 112 10.04 9.44 -20.44
N LYS A 113 10.83 9.72 -21.49
CA LYS A 113 11.16 8.72 -22.53
C LYS A 113 12.02 7.58 -21.99
N VAL A 114 12.99 7.88 -21.12
CA VAL A 114 13.84 6.87 -20.48
C VAL A 114 12.98 5.98 -19.56
N ILE A 115 12.12 6.56 -18.72
CA ILE A 115 11.21 5.81 -17.86
C ILE A 115 10.31 4.90 -18.69
N HIS A 116 9.76 5.39 -19.81
CA HIS A 116 8.94 4.57 -20.71
C HIS A 116 9.72 3.35 -21.25
N GLN A 117 11.00 3.49 -21.58
CA GLN A 117 11.82 2.37 -22.04
C GLN A 117 12.17 1.40 -20.90
N LEU A 118 12.35 1.91 -19.68
CA LEU A 118 12.66 1.11 -18.50
C LEU A 118 11.43 0.45 -17.87
N TRP A 119 10.22 0.88 -18.25
CA TRP A 119 8.97 0.47 -17.60
C TRP A 119 8.77 -1.05 -17.49
N PRO A 120 9.07 -1.88 -18.50
CA PRO A 120 8.94 -3.33 -18.37
C PRO A 120 9.84 -3.91 -17.26
N TYR A 121 11.07 -3.40 -17.13
CA TYR A 121 12.02 -3.83 -16.10
C TYR A 121 11.63 -3.32 -14.71
N ILE A 122 11.13 -2.07 -14.64
CA ILE A 122 10.56 -1.51 -13.42
C ILE A 122 9.37 -2.36 -12.97
N GLY A 123 8.52 -2.80 -13.89
CA GLY A 123 7.38 -3.67 -13.62
C GLY A 123 7.76 -5.02 -13.04
N GLU A 124 8.80 -5.65 -13.60
CA GLU A 124 9.33 -6.93 -13.09
C GLU A 124 9.91 -6.79 -11.68
N TYR A 125 10.71 -5.75 -11.45
CA TYR A 125 11.23 -5.46 -10.11
C TYR A 125 10.11 -5.11 -9.12
N ALA A 126 9.14 -4.30 -9.52
CA ALA A 126 7.99 -3.94 -8.69
C ALA A 126 7.21 -5.18 -8.24
N LYS A 127 7.07 -6.20 -9.10
CA LYS A 127 6.44 -7.46 -8.72
C LYS A 127 7.21 -8.19 -7.62
N GLN A 128 8.54 -8.28 -7.73
CA GLN A 128 9.37 -8.89 -6.69
C GLN A 128 9.27 -8.10 -5.38
N PHE A 129 9.43 -6.77 -5.46
CA PHE A 129 9.32 -5.86 -4.32
C PHE A 129 7.96 -5.98 -3.59
N MET A 130 6.86 -6.05 -4.34
CA MET A 130 5.52 -6.18 -3.76
C MET A 130 5.31 -7.49 -3.01
N VAL A 131 5.87 -8.61 -3.51
CA VAL A 131 5.73 -9.93 -2.87
C VAL A 131 6.69 -10.10 -1.70
N GLU A 132 7.95 -9.72 -1.87
CA GLU A 132 9.01 -9.98 -0.90
C GLU A 132 9.00 -8.98 0.26
N PHE A 133 8.61 -7.73 -0.01
CA PHE A 133 8.74 -6.64 0.95
C PHE A 133 7.39 -6.08 1.43
N ILE A 134 6.46 -5.80 0.51
CA ILE A 134 5.16 -5.20 0.89
C ILE A 134 4.20 -6.24 1.50
N GLU A 135 4.05 -7.41 0.87
CA GLU A 135 3.09 -8.42 1.33
C GLU A 135 3.29 -8.86 2.80
N PRO A 136 4.52 -9.12 3.28
CA PRO A 136 4.74 -9.48 4.69
C PRO A 136 4.36 -8.35 5.65
N GLN A 137 4.65 -7.09 5.29
CA GLN A 137 4.35 -5.95 6.15
C GLN A 137 2.84 -5.67 6.24
N VAL A 138 2.12 -5.78 5.11
CA VAL A 138 0.65 -5.68 5.09
C VAL A 138 0.03 -6.79 5.95
N ARG A 139 0.51 -8.04 5.84
CA ARG A 139 0.04 -9.15 6.67
C ARG A 139 0.25 -8.92 8.17
N ALA A 140 1.37 -8.29 8.54
CA ALA A 140 1.70 -8.01 9.93
C ALA A 140 0.76 -6.97 10.57
N GLN A 141 0.33 -5.97 9.80
CA GLN A 141 -0.49 -4.85 10.30
C GLN A 141 -2.00 -5.05 10.11
N MET A 142 -2.41 -6.01 9.29
CA MET A 142 -3.82 -6.34 9.08
C MET A 142 -4.48 -6.96 10.34
N PRO A 143 -5.75 -6.63 10.64
CA PRO A 143 -6.51 -7.25 11.73
C PRO A 143 -6.58 -8.78 11.59
N SER A 144 -6.74 -9.50 12.70
CA SER A 144 -6.66 -10.98 12.76
C SER A 144 -7.38 -11.75 11.64
N PRO A 145 -8.61 -11.40 11.19
CA PRO A 145 -9.22 -12.12 10.07
C PRO A 145 -8.42 -11.94 8.75
N PHE A 146 -7.87 -10.76 8.50
CA PHE A 146 -7.26 -10.35 7.23
C PHE A 146 -5.75 -10.65 7.08
N LYS A 147 -5.14 -11.34 8.06
CA LYS A 147 -3.73 -11.75 8.01
C LYS A 147 -3.39 -12.75 6.89
N SER A 148 -4.40 -13.26 6.19
CA SER A 148 -4.26 -14.14 5.02
C SER A 148 -4.09 -13.39 3.69
N PHE A 149 -3.82 -12.08 3.74
CA PHE A 149 -3.57 -11.22 2.58
C PHE A 149 -2.46 -11.79 1.68
N LYS A 150 -2.74 -11.91 0.37
CA LYS A 150 -1.78 -12.29 -0.67
C LYS A 150 -2.07 -11.58 -1.99
N PHE A 151 -1.02 -11.25 -2.72
CA PHE A 151 -1.16 -10.85 -4.12
C PHE A 151 -1.32 -12.10 -5.00
N THR A 152 -2.36 -12.13 -5.84
CA THR A 152 -2.61 -13.21 -6.80
C THR A 152 -2.22 -12.83 -8.23
N LYS A 153 -2.37 -11.54 -8.57
CA LYS A 153 -1.90 -10.94 -9.81
C LYS A 153 -1.29 -9.59 -9.46
N ILE A 154 -0.10 -9.31 -9.99
CA ILE A 154 0.55 -8.00 -9.91
C ILE A 154 0.87 -7.61 -11.34
N ASP A 155 0.24 -6.54 -11.79
CA ASP A 155 0.42 -5.96 -13.11
C ASP A 155 0.52 -4.44 -12.96
N MET A 156 1.65 -3.88 -13.38
CA MET A 156 1.92 -2.44 -13.27
C MET A 156 1.30 -1.64 -14.44
N GLY A 157 0.66 -2.32 -15.39
CA GLY A 157 0.09 -1.70 -16.58
C GLY A 157 1.15 -1.22 -17.58
N ASP A 158 0.69 -0.76 -18.74
CA ASP A 158 1.57 -0.29 -19.82
C ASP A 158 1.87 1.21 -19.72
N LEU A 159 1.10 1.95 -18.92
CA LEU A 159 1.27 3.39 -18.74
C LEU A 159 2.35 3.70 -17.68
N PRO A 160 3.51 4.28 -18.07
CA PRO A 160 4.58 4.58 -17.12
C PRO A 160 4.29 5.80 -16.26
N THR A 161 4.98 5.86 -15.12
CA THR A 161 5.04 7.08 -14.30
C THR A 161 5.66 8.25 -15.06
N ARG A 162 5.19 9.46 -14.79
CA ARG A 162 5.69 10.69 -15.40
C ARG A 162 6.28 11.63 -14.36
N VAL A 163 7.35 12.31 -14.75
CA VAL A 163 7.93 13.42 -14.02
C VAL A 163 7.43 14.72 -14.65
N GLY A 164 6.68 15.50 -13.88
CA GLY A 164 6.08 16.76 -14.29
C GLY A 164 7.09 17.89 -14.33
N GLY A 165 7.94 17.99 -13.30
CA GLY A 165 8.98 19.00 -13.17
C GLY A 165 10.13 18.49 -12.30
N LEU A 166 11.32 19.01 -12.53
CA LEU A 166 12.52 18.69 -11.77
C LEU A 166 13.20 19.97 -11.31
N LYS A 167 13.60 20.00 -10.04
CA LYS A 167 14.33 21.10 -9.42
C LYS A 167 15.60 20.58 -8.77
N VAL A 168 16.75 21.13 -9.17
CA VAL A 168 18.04 20.84 -8.52
C VAL A 168 18.36 21.96 -7.54
N TYR A 169 18.67 21.61 -6.29
CA TYR A 169 19.02 22.59 -5.28
C TYR A 169 20.52 22.87 -5.28
N THR A 170 20.87 24.14 -5.45
CA THR A 170 22.26 24.62 -5.47
C THR A 170 22.58 25.55 -4.29
N LYS A 171 21.56 26.13 -3.66
CA LYS A 171 21.67 27.02 -2.49
C LYS A 171 21.44 26.22 -1.20
N ASN A 172 22.25 26.46 -0.17
CA ASN A 172 22.15 25.80 1.14
C ASN A 172 22.26 24.26 1.12
N VAL A 173 22.86 23.69 0.09
CA VAL A 173 23.17 22.26 -0.02
C VAL A 173 24.68 22.06 0.15
N GLY A 174 25.08 21.06 0.93
CA GLY A 174 26.48 20.69 1.10
C GLY A 174 27.14 20.31 -0.24
N ARG A 175 28.43 20.58 -0.39
CA ARG A 175 29.20 20.23 -1.61
C ARG A 175 29.40 18.72 -1.78
N ASP A 176 28.99 17.93 -0.81
CA ASP A 176 29.14 16.48 -0.72
C ASP A 176 27.97 15.68 -1.30
N ARG A 177 26.90 16.38 -1.74
CA ARG A 177 25.65 15.77 -2.22
C ARG A 177 25.00 16.60 -3.32
N ILE A 178 24.19 15.94 -4.13
CA ILE A 178 23.29 16.60 -5.08
C ILE A 178 21.86 16.29 -4.66
N LEU A 179 21.05 17.35 -4.54
CA LEU A 179 19.66 17.26 -4.11
C LEU A 179 18.74 17.62 -5.27
N VAL A 180 17.82 16.71 -5.60
CA VAL A 180 16.92 16.82 -6.75
C VAL A 180 15.50 16.51 -6.32
N ASP A 181 14.58 17.45 -6.52
CA ASP A 181 13.15 17.21 -6.33
C ASP A 181 12.46 16.99 -7.67
N MET A 182 11.59 15.99 -7.72
CA MET A 182 10.84 15.58 -8.90
C MET A 182 9.36 15.49 -8.54
N ASP A 183 8.51 16.17 -9.30
CA ASP A 183 7.06 16.02 -9.21
C ASP A 183 6.65 14.75 -9.95
N VAL A 184 6.34 13.68 -9.23
CA VAL A 184 6.01 12.37 -9.80
C VAL A 184 4.50 12.18 -9.82
N VAL A 185 3.99 11.83 -11.01
CA VAL A 185 2.59 11.52 -11.25
C VAL A 185 2.51 10.18 -11.97
N TYR A 186 1.88 9.23 -11.30
CA TYR A 186 1.50 7.95 -11.89
C TYR A 186 -0.02 7.87 -11.90
N ALA A 187 -0.58 7.72 -13.09
CA ALA A 187 -2.01 7.50 -13.31
C ALA A 187 -2.12 6.38 -14.35
N GLY A 188 -1.86 5.16 -13.88
CA GLY A 188 -1.69 4.00 -14.75
C GLY A 188 -2.88 3.03 -14.70
N ASP A 189 -2.88 2.14 -15.67
CA ASP A 189 -3.79 1.03 -15.84
C ASP A 189 -3.39 -0.21 -15.02
N ALA A 190 -2.53 -0.04 -14.01
CA ALA A 190 -2.13 -1.12 -13.12
C ALA A 190 -3.33 -1.86 -12.52
N GLU A 191 -3.18 -3.18 -12.47
CA GLU A 191 -4.17 -4.10 -11.94
C GLU A 191 -3.50 -5.05 -10.95
N PHE A 192 -3.89 -4.91 -9.69
CA PHE A 192 -3.48 -5.82 -8.64
C PHE A 192 -4.67 -6.65 -8.22
N SER A 193 -4.55 -7.97 -8.25
CA SER A 193 -5.53 -8.86 -7.64
C SER A 193 -5.03 -9.33 -6.29
N VAL A 194 -5.89 -9.21 -5.30
CA VAL A 194 -5.61 -9.52 -3.90
C VAL A 194 -6.60 -10.57 -3.41
N LYS A 195 -6.11 -11.49 -2.58
CA LYS A 195 -6.94 -12.45 -1.88
C LYS A 195 -6.76 -12.29 -0.37
N THR A 196 -7.87 -12.20 0.36
CA THR A 196 -7.87 -12.13 1.83
C THR A 196 -9.15 -12.73 2.38
N CYS A 197 -9.07 -13.50 3.47
CA CYS A 197 -10.22 -14.15 4.13
C CYS A 197 -11.11 -15.00 3.21
N GLY A 198 -10.57 -15.61 2.15
CA GLY A 198 -11.37 -16.39 1.19
C GLY A 198 -12.11 -15.55 0.15
N PHE A 199 -12.08 -14.23 0.26
CA PHE A 199 -12.59 -13.31 -0.72
C PHE A 199 -11.47 -12.84 -1.67
N SER A 200 -11.83 -12.54 -2.91
CA SER A 200 -10.89 -12.04 -3.93
C SER A 200 -11.36 -10.67 -4.39
N GLY A 201 -10.45 -9.69 -4.37
CA GLY A 201 -10.72 -8.32 -4.80
C GLY A 201 -9.63 -7.86 -5.75
N GLY A 202 -9.98 -7.00 -6.70
CA GLY A 202 -9.02 -6.30 -7.55
C GLY A 202 -8.81 -4.89 -7.03
N MET A 203 -7.64 -4.32 -7.30
CA MET A 203 -7.29 -2.93 -7.13
C MET A 203 -6.82 -2.43 -8.49
N ASN A 204 -7.52 -1.46 -9.06
CA ASN A 204 -7.24 -0.90 -10.37
C ASN A 204 -7.30 0.64 -10.35
N GLN A 205 -6.88 1.25 -11.46
CA GLN A 205 -6.86 2.71 -11.63
C GLN A 205 -6.09 3.40 -10.50
N ILE A 206 -4.83 3.00 -10.34
CA ILE A 206 -3.98 3.52 -9.27
C ILE A 206 -3.47 4.89 -9.67
N VAL A 207 -3.70 5.83 -8.77
CA VAL A 207 -3.23 7.20 -8.88
C VAL A 207 -2.28 7.46 -7.73
N LEU A 208 -1.05 7.80 -8.06
CA LEU A 208 -0.02 8.23 -7.12
C LEU A 208 0.48 9.60 -7.57
N THR A 209 0.41 10.57 -6.67
CA THR A 209 0.92 11.92 -6.93
C THR A 209 1.69 12.41 -5.72
N GLY A 210 2.91 12.88 -5.92
CA GLY A 210 3.72 13.43 -4.84
C GLY A 210 5.09 13.93 -5.30
N LYS A 211 5.71 14.75 -4.45
CA LYS A 211 7.08 15.23 -4.66
C LYS A 211 8.08 14.20 -4.16
N VAL A 212 8.85 13.62 -5.07
CA VAL A 212 9.94 12.70 -4.76
C VAL A 212 11.24 13.48 -4.71
N ARG A 213 11.95 13.36 -3.60
CA ARG A 213 13.28 13.89 -3.39
C ARG A 213 14.31 12.78 -3.59
N CYS A 214 15.24 13.04 -4.49
CA CYS A 214 16.38 12.20 -4.81
C CYS A 214 17.67 12.88 -4.30
N VAL A 215 18.45 12.16 -3.51
CA VAL A 215 19.75 12.61 -3.00
C VAL A 215 20.84 11.68 -3.54
N LEU A 216 21.78 12.25 -4.29
CA LEU A 216 22.96 11.56 -4.80
C LEU A 216 24.11 11.80 -3.82
N MET A 217 24.56 10.76 -3.12
CA MET A 217 25.66 10.84 -2.15
C MET A 217 26.30 9.47 -1.87
N PRO A 218 27.53 9.40 -1.34
CA PRO A 218 28.52 10.48 -1.37
C PRO A 218 28.97 10.74 -2.82
N LEU A 219 29.38 11.98 -3.10
CA LEU A 219 30.05 12.27 -4.38
C LEU A 219 31.48 11.72 -4.36
N LEU A 220 31.86 11.03 -5.44
CA LEU A 220 33.15 10.38 -5.58
C LEU A 220 34.04 11.16 -6.57
N PRO A 221 35.36 11.26 -6.34
CA PRO A 221 36.28 11.88 -7.29
C PRO A 221 36.63 10.98 -8.48
N TYR A 222 36.03 9.78 -8.58
CA TYR A 222 36.22 8.81 -9.65
C TYR A 222 34.87 8.29 -10.17
N PRO A 223 34.78 7.81 -11.43
CA PRO A 223 33.55 7.25 -12.00
C PRO A 223 32.96 6.11 -11.12
N PRO A 224 31.64 6.05 -10.88
CA PRO A 224 30.56 6.82 -11.54
C PRO A 224 30.30 8.21 -10.94
N MET A 225 31.20 8.75 -10.12
CA MET A 225 31.10 10.04 -9.41
C MET A 225 30.01 10.13 -8.33
N VAL A 226 29.13 9.14 -8.26
CA VAL A 226 28.07 9.03 -7.25
C VAL A 226 28.17 7.66 -6.58
N GLY A 227 28.35 7.63 -5.26
CA GLY A 227 28.44 6.41 -4.48
C GLY A 227 27.11 5.68 -4.35
N GLY A 228 26.01 6.42 -4.21
CA GLY A 228 24.66 5.88 -4.24
C GLY A 228 23.59 6.94 -4.40
N ILE A 229 22.38 6.46 -4.62
CA ILE A 229 21.16 7.26 -4.77
C ILE A 229 20.25 6.94 -3.59
N SER A 230 19.62 7.95 -3.01
CA SER A 230 18.51 7.75 -2.08
C SER A 230 17.27 8.51 -2.54
N GLY A 231 16.10 7.89 -2.44
CA GLY A 231 14.82 8.47 -2.86
C GLY A 231 13.79 8.42 -1.73
N SER A 232 13.05 9.52 -1.54
CA SER A 232 11.94 9.60 -0.58
C SER A 232 10.92 10.65 -1.00
N PHE A 233 9.65 10.42 -0.73
CA PHE A 233 8.62 11.45 -0.76
C PHE A 233 8.83 12.46 0.37
N ILE A 234 8.73 13.75 0.04
CA ILE A 234 8.87 14.85 1.01
C ILE A 234 7.70 14.85 1.99
N GLU A 235 6.50 14.66 1.45
CA GLU A 235 5.24 14.56 2.17
C GLU A 235 4.55 13.24 1.81
N LEU A 236 3.56 12.83 2.60
CA LEU A 236 2.75 11.65 2.27
C LEU A 236 2.10 11.85 0.89
N PRO A 237 2.42 11.01 -0.11
CA PRO A 237 1.87 11.20 -1.45
C PRO A 237 0.38 10.86 -1.46
N LYS A 238 -0.36 11.50 -2.36
CA LYS A 238 -1.75 11.16 -2.62
C LYS A 238 -1.79 9.82 -3.36
N PHE A 239 -2.18 8.78 -2.66
CA PHE A 239 -2.39 7.44 -3.21
C PHE A 239 -3.89 7.11 -3.20
N ASP A 240 -4.47 6.90 -4.38
CA ASP A 240 -5.87 6.51 -4.53
C ASP A 240 -5.99 5.35 -5.51
N PHE A 241 -7.00 4.51 -5.28
CA PHE A 241 -7.24 3.32 -6.06
C PHE A 241 -8.71 2.93 -6.00
N ASN A 242 -9.19 2.29 -7.07
CA ASN A 242 -10.49 1.70 -7.10
C ASN A 242 -10.39 0.21 -6.81
N LEU A 243 -11.39 -0.30 -6.09
CA LEU A 243 -11.48 -1.72 -5.80
C LEU A 243 -12.54 -2.37 -6.70
N THR A 244 -12.18 -3.42 -7.41
CA THR A 244 -13.05 -4.22 -8.27
C THR A 244 -13.33 -5.60 -7.67
N GLY A 245 -14.38 -6.28 -8.12
CA GLY A 245 -14.79 -7.58 -7.58
C GLY A 245 -15.44 -7.53 -6.19
N MET A 246 -15.71 -6.33 -5.65
CA MET A 246 -16.19 -6.14 -4.28
C MET A 246 -17.71 -6.30 -4.06
N GLY A 247 -18.46 -6.94 -4.96
CA GLY A 247 -19.91 -7.14 -4.75
C GLY A 247 -20.26 -7.78 -3.39
N GLU A 248 -19.37 -8.62 -2.87
CA GLU A 248 -19.49 -9.26 -1.55
C GLU A 248 -18.78 -8.48 -0.41
N PHE A 249 -17.82 -7.61 -0.72
CA PHE A 249 -17.03 -6.86 0.28
C PHE A 249 -17.56 -5.46 0.59
N VAL A 250 -18.26 -4.80 -0.34
CA VAL A 250 -18.87 -3.45 -0.14
C VAL A 250 -19.88 -3.46 1.02
N GLN A 251 -20.34 -4.64 1.43
CA GLN A 251 -21.28 -4.83 2.54
C GLN A 251 -20.62 -4.71 3.93
N LEU A 252 -19.29 -4.65 4.04
CA LEU A 252 -18.58 -4.47 5.31
C LEU A 252 -18.20 -3.00 5.51
N PRO A 253 -18.98 -2.22 6.30
CA PRO A 253 -18.63 -0.83 6.58
C PRO A 253 -17.24 -0.73 7.23
N GLY A 254 -16.41 0.20 6.74
CA GLY A 254 -15.07 0.48 7.27
C GLY A 254 -13.91 -0.33 6.68
N LEU A 255 -14.15 -1.36 5.85
CA LEU A 255 -13.06 -2.17 5.27
C LEU A 255 -12.20 -1.38 4.28
N ILE A 256 -12.82 -0.56 3.42
CA ILE A 256 -12.09 0.25 2.42
C ILE A 256 -11.19 1.27 3.13
N ASP A 257 -11.70 1.91 4.18
CA ASP A 257 -10.94 2.87 4.97
C ASP A 257 -9.80 2.19 5.74
N ALA A 258 -10.02 0.96 6.24
CA ALA A 258 -8.97 0.16 6.87
C ALA A 258 -7.85 -0.21 5.88
N ILE A 259 -8.19 -0.65 4.66
CA ILE A 259 -7.19 -0.97 3.63
C ILE A 259 -6.41 0.28 3.23
N ARG A 260 -7.10 1.41 2.99
CA ARG A 260 -6.45 2.68 2.68
C ARG A 260 -5.52 3.14 3.81
N SER A 261 -5.97 3.02 5.06
CA SER A 261 -5.16 3.35 6.23
C SER A 261 -3.88 2.51 6.30
N VAL A 262 -3.99 1.19 6.10
CA VAL A 262 -2.83 0.29 6.08
C VAL A 262 -1.88 0.63 4.93
N VAL A 263 -2.39 0.89 3.73
CA VAL A 263 -1.55 1.24 2.56
C VAL A 263 -0.84 2.58 2.78
N ASN A 264 -1.56 3.60 3.24
CA ASN A 264 -0.96 4.91 3.54
C ASN A 264 0.10 4.79 4.64
N ALA A 265 -0.15 3.97 5.68
CA ALA A 265 0.84 3.69 6.71
C ALA A 265 2.09 2.98 6.15
N GLN A 266 1.94 2.04 5.20
CA GLN A 266 3.10 1.41 4.55
C GLN A 266 3.89 2.40 3.70
N ILE A 267 3.21 3.20 2.89
CA ILE A 267 3.88 4.23 2.07
C ILE A 267 4.66 5.19 2.99
N ALA A 268 4.04 5.65 4.08
CA ALA A 268 4.68 6.49 5.09
C ALA A 268 5.94 5.84 5.69
N ASN A 269 5.85 4.56 6.07
CA ASN A 269 6.94 3.84 6.72
C ASN A 269 8.10 3.49 5.79
N LEU A 270 7.86 3.40 4.48
CA LEU A 270 8.86 2.90 3.54
C LEU A 270 9.58 4.00 2.77
N CYS A 271 8.83 4.99 2.29
CA CYS A 271 9.37 5.94 1.33
C CYS A 271 8.99 7.38 1.61
N VAL A 272 8.42 7.72 2.77
CA VAL A 272 8.22 9.12 3.21
C VAL A 272 9.24 9.46 4.27
N LEU A 273 9.77 10.69 4.25
CA LEU A 273 10.72 11.17 5.27
C LEU A 273 10.25 10.86 6.70
N PRO A 274 11.11 10.30 7.58
CA PRO A 274 12.57 10.09 7.44
C PRO A 274 13.02 8.87 6.63
N ASN A 275 12.09 8.05 6.14
CA ASN A 275 12.39 6.78 5.49
C ASN A 275 12.72 7.02 4.01
N LYS A 276 13.81 6.40 3.55
CA LYS A 276 14.36 6.61 2.21
C LYS A 276 14.73 5.25 1.61
N ILE A 277 14.45 5.08 0.32
CA ILE A 277 14.93 3.94 -0.46
C ILE A 277 16.35 4.26 -0.92
N VAL A 278 17.32 3.44 -0.52
CA VAL A 278 18.74 3.64 -0.85
C VAL A 278 19.19 2.59 -1.86
N MET A 279 19.83 3.04 -2.93
CA MET A 279 20.44 2.22 -3.98
C MET A 279 21.93 2.54 -4.07
N PRO A 280 22.84 1.63 -3.64
CA PRO A 280 24.27 1.81 -3.85
C PRO A 280 24.62 1.66 -5.33
N LEU A 281 25.44 2.55 -5.87
CA LEU A 281 25.89 2.53 -7.27
C LEU A 281 27.34 2.04 -7.42
N ALA A 282 28.17 2.29 -6.42
CA ALA A 282 29.59 1.95 -6.46
C ALA A 282 29.94 0.90 -5.39
N PRO A 283 30.72 -0.14 -5.74
CA PRO A 283 31.22 -1.10 -4.76
C PRO A 283 32.22 -0.42 -3.80
N ASN A 284 32.29 -0.91 -2.56
CA ASN A 284 33.23 -0.45 -1.52
C ASN A 284 33.09 1.02 -1.09
N VAL A 285 31.96 1.65 -1.38
CA VAL A 285 31.63 2.95 -0.80
C VAL A 285 30.99 2.75 0.56
N ASP A 286 31.35 3.62 1.49
CA ASP A 286 30.65 3.73 2.77
C ASP A 286 29.20 4.16 2.55
N ILE A 287 28.34 3.14 2.42
CA ILE A 287 26.90 3.28 2.30
C ILE A 287 26.26 3.72 3.61
N THR A 288 26.95 3.68 4.75
CA THR A 288 26.39 4.12 6.04
C THR A 288 25.98 5.59 5.98
N LYS A 289 26.66 6.43 5.20
CA LYS A 289 26.22 7.83 4.96
C LYS A 289 24.87 7.96 4.25
N LEU A 290 24.48 6.95 3.46
CA LEU A 290 23.18 6.89 2.79
C LEU A 290 22.09 6.30 3.70
N TYR A 291 22.40 5.22 4.41
CA TYR A 291 21.45 4.52 5.29
C TYR A 291 21.23 5.25 6.62
N PHE A 292 22.21 6.04 7.06
CA PHE A 292 22.25 6.69 8.37
C PHE A 292 22.70 8.16 8.27
N PRO A 293 21.94 9.02 7.56
CA PRO A 293 22.20 10.45 7.53
C PRO A 293 21.85 11.09 8.88
N GLU A 294 22.58 12.15 9.23
CA GLU A 294 22.21 13.00 10.36
C GLU A 294 20.99 13.85 10.00
N PRO A 295 20.04 14.06 10.94
CA PRO A 295 18.98 15.03 10.77
C PRO A 295 19.54 16.43 10.58
N ASP A 296 18.82 17.28 9.83
CA ASP A 296 19.17 18.70 9.70
C ASP A 296 19.16 19.42 11.06
N GLY A 297 18.29 19.01 11.99
CA GLY A 297 18.23 19.56 13.34
C GLY A 297 17.06 19.00 14.16
N ILE A 298 16.87 19.58 15.34
CA ILE A 298 15.73 19.32 16.23
C ILE A 298 14.92 20.58 16.37
N VAL A 299 13.60 20.43 16.33
CA VAL A 299 12.68 21.51 16.67
C VAL A 299 12.09 21.26 18.05
N ARG A 300 12.19 22.27 18.90
CA ARG A 300 11.51 22.34 20.18
C ARG A 300 10.32 23.28 20.05
N LEU A 301 9.14 22.76 20.32
CA LEU A 301 7.88 23.47 20.21
C LEU A 301 7.25 23.60 21.59
N LYS A 302 6.84 24.82 21.93
CA LYS A 302 5.98 25.10 23.07
C LYS A 302 4.63 25.60 22.54
N ILE A 303 3.57 24.84 22.80
CA ILE A 303 2.20 25.30 22.60
C ILE A 303 1.82 26.08 23.86
N ILE A 304 1.69 27.40 23.74
CA ILE A 304 1.48 28.27 24.90
C ILE A 304 -0.01 28.34 25.20
N GLU A 305 -0.76 28.94 24.29
CA GLU A 305 -2.19 29.23 24.48
C GLU A 305 -2.86 29.49 23.12
N ALA A 306 -4.18 29.34 23.07
CA ALA A 306 -5.00 29.82 21.96
C ALA A 306 -6.01 30.84 22.47
N ARG A 307 -6.55 31.66 21.58
CA ARG A 307 -7.61 32.61 21.93
C ARG A 307 -8.63 32.78 20.83
N ASN A 308 -9.82 33.20 21.23
CA ASN A 308 -10.94 33.49 20.35
C ASN A 308 -11.24 32.32 19.39
N LEU A 309 -11.25 31.08 19.90
CA LEU A 309 -11.60 29.90 19.09
C LEU A 309 -13.10 29.88 18.77
N GLU A 310 -13.46 29.23 17.66
CA GLU A 310 -14.86 28.96 17.34
C GLU A 310 -15.47 27.99 18.35
N ASN A 311 -16.72 28.25 18.74
CA ASN A 311 -17.49 27.27 19.50
C ASN A 311 -18.28 26.38 18.54
N LYS A 312 -17.93 25.10 18.48
CA LYS A 312 -18.65 24.10 17.68
C LYS A 312 -19.76 23.40 18.47
N ASP A 313 -19.64 23.35 19.79
CA ASP A 313 -20.58 22.72 20.73
C ASP A 313 -21.86 23.52 21.03
N PHE A 314 -22.39 24.25 20.04
CA PHE A 314 -23.62 25.02 20.23
C PHE A 314 -24.87 24.12 20.13
N SER A 315 -25.19 23.39 21.19
CA SER A 315 -26.48 22.72 21.34
C SER A 315 -27.53 23.68 21.92
N ILE A 316 -28.70 23.78 21.26
CA ILE A 316 -29.82 24.68 21.59
C ILE A 316 -30.33 24.55 23.05
N LEU A 317 -29.98 23.46 23.76
CA LEU A 317 -30.38 23.19 25.14
C LEU A 317 -29.28 23.33 26.21
N ARG A 318 -27.99 23.44 25.83
CA ARG A 318 -26.86 23.61 26.79
C ARG A 318 -25.82 24.57 26.21
N LYS A 319 -25.40 25.52 27.04
CA LYS A 319 -24.36 26.49 26.71
C LYS A 319 -22.98 25.89 27.04
N ASP A 320 -22.66 24.78 26.40
CA ASP A 320 -21.33 24.19 26.47
C ASP A 320 -20.42 24.89 25.43
N LYS A 321 -19.14 25.00 25.74
CA LYS A 321 -18.12 25.48 24.80
C LYS A 321 -17.25 24.29 24.41
N SER A 322 -16.62 24.42 23.25
CA SER A 322 -15.60 23.49 22.79
C SER A 322 -14.53 23.15 23.84
N ASP A 323 -14.09 21.90 23.78
CA ASP A 323 -13.03 21.25 24.54
C ASP A 323 -11.76 21.13 23.64
N PRO A 324 -10.99 22.22 23.42
CA PRO A 324 -9.91 22.21 22.45
C PRO A 324 -8.68 21.40 22.85
N TYR A 325 -8.08 20.74 21.85
CA TYR A 325 -6.72 20.20 21.89
C TYR A 325 -5.98 20.45 20.57
N CYS A 326 -4.64 20.38 20.59
CA CYS A 326 -3.79 20.53 19.40
C CYS A 326 -3.17 19.19 19.00
N GLU A 327 -3.26 18.83 17.72
CA GLU A 327 -2.48 17.78 17.07
C GLU A 327 -1.32 18.43 16.28
N ILE A 328 -0.09 18.09 16.64
CA ILE A 328 1.13 18.63 16.07
C ILE A 328 1.75 17.57 15.17
N GLN A 329 2.01 17.92 13.92
CA GLN A 329 2.63 17.04 12.94
C GLN A 329 3.92 17.64 12.39
N VAL A 330 5.01 16.86 12.45
CA VAL A 330 6.31 17.16 11.84
C VAL A 330 6.74 15.95 11.02
N GLY A 331 6.50 15.99 9.70
CA GLY A 331 6.70 14.83 8.84
C GLY A 331 5.78 13.68 9.27
N ALA A 332 6.38 12.54 9.62
CA ALA A 332 5.65 11.36 10.14
C ALA A 332 5.42 11.38 11.67
N GLN A 333 6.04 12.31 12.41
CA GLN A 333 5.86 12.41 13.87
C GLN A 333 4.59 13.19 14.20
N ILE A 334 3.72 12.61 15.04
CA ILE A 334 2.47 13.21 15.49
C ILE A 334 2.48 13.28 17.02
N PHE A 335 2.18 14.45 17.58
CA PHE A 335 2.05 14.70 19.01
C PHE A 335 0.68 15.30 19.30
N LYS A 336 0.16 15.11 20.52
CA LYS A 336 -1.10 15.71 20.98
C LYS A 336 -0.89 16.42 22.31
N THR A 337 -1.51 17.58 22.47
CA THR A 337 -1.67 18.22 23.78
C THR A 337 -2.76 17.52 24.57
N LYS A 338 -2.83 17.83 25.86
CA LYS A 338 -4.03 17.57 26.66
C LYS A 338 -5.19 18.43 26.16
N THR A 339 -6.38 17.91 26.34
CA THR A 339 -7.64 18.60 26.11
C THR A 339 -7.94 19.54 27.27
N ILE A 340 -8.36 20.76 26.95
CA ILE A 340 -8.80 21.75 27.93
C ILE A 340 -10.30 21.92 27.77
N ASN A 341 -11.06 21.57 28.81
CA ASN A 341 -12.51 21.49 28.69
C ASN A 341 -13.16 22.88 28.83
N ASN A 342 -14.13 23.16 27.96
CA ASN A 342 -15.07 24.27 28.00
C ASN A 342 -14.38 25.65 28.03
N ASP A 343 -13.36 25.80 27.17
CA ASP A 343 -12.60 27.04 27.07
C ASP A 343 -12.21 27.38 25.62
N LEU A 344 -12.60 28.57 25.16
CA LEU A 344 -12.24 29.10 23.84
C LEU A 344 -10.94 29.89 23.86
N ASN A 345 -10.31 30.04 25.04
CA ASN A 345 -9.00 30.64 25.22
C ASN A 345 -8.08 29.71 26.03
N PRO A 346 -7.89 28.46 25.57
CA PRO A 346 -7.18 27.44 26.34
C PRO A 346 -5.70 27.79 26.51
N VAL A 347 -5.17 27.56 27.71
CA VAL A 347 -3.74 27.72 28.03
C VAL A 347 -3.11 26.34 28.24
N PHE A 348 -2.36 25.87 27.24
CA PHE A 348 -1.78 24.53 27.22
C PHE A 348 -0.44 24.46 27.97
N ASN A 349 0.49 25.36 27.66
CA ASN A 349 1.88 25.36 28.18
C ASN A 349 2.60 24.00 28.09
N GLU A 350 2.47 23.30 26.98
CA GLU A 350 3.12 22.01 26.76
C GLU A 350 4.32 22.08 25.81
N TYR A 351 5.35 21.31 26.13
CA TYR A 351 6.56 21.17 25.31
C TYR A 351 6.57 19.89 24.48
N PHE A 352 7.12 19.99 23.28
CA PHE A 352 7.33 18.89 22.35
C PHE A 352 8.69 19.03 21.67
N GLU A 353 9.32 17.90 21.35
CA GLU A 353 10.57 17.84 20.60
C GLU A 353 10.39 16.91 19.40
N ALA A 354 10.75 17.40 18.22
CA ALA A 354 10.61 16.66 16.97
C ALA A 354 11.95 16.64 16.22
N VAL A 355 12.33 15.47 15.72
CA VAL A 355 13.49 15.31 14.84
C VAL A 355 13.13 15.84 13.46
N VAL A 356 13.98 16.70 12.88
CA VAL A 356 13.78 17.23 11.53
C VAL A 356 14.89 16.71 10.63
N ASP A 357 14.59 15.67 9.86
CA ASP A 357 15.56 15.07 8.94
C ASP A 357 15.95 16.00 7.81
N GLN A 358 15.01 16.84 7.35
CA GLN A 358 15.29 17.81 6.32
C GLN A 358 14.43 19.07 6.47
N ALA A 359 15.05 20.21 6.74
CA ALA A 359 14.35 21.47 6.96
C ALA A 359 13.70 22.03 5.69
N SER A 360 14.35 21.84 4.54
CA SER A 360 13.88 22.38 3.27
C SER A 360 12.67 21.60 2.75
N GLY A 361 11.54 22.27 2.57
CA GLY A 361 10.29 21.68 2.07
C GLY A 361 9.45 20.93 3.10
N GLN A 362 9.89 20.80 4.35
CA GLN A 362 9.08 20.23 5.44
C GLN A 362 8.39 21.35 6.22
N THR A 363 7.12 21.13 6.58
CA THR A 363 6.32 22.06 7.38
C THR A 363 5.99 21.48 8.75
N LEU A 364 6.02 22.32 9.77
CA LEU A 364 5.35 22.07 11.05
C LEU A 364 3.87 22.38 10.87
N ARG A 365 3.01 21.37 11.03
CA ARG A 365 1.55 21.53 10.99
C ARG A 365 0.98 21.38 12.39
N ILE A 366 0.05 22.24 12.76
CA ILE A 366 -0.67 22.18 14.02
C ILE A 366 -2.15 22.32 13.71
N ASP A 367 -2.92 21.26 13.94
CA ASP A 367 -4.36 21.24 13.78
C ASP A 367 -5.01 21.33 15.16
N LEU A 368 -5.99 22.22 15.34
CA LEU A 368 -6.79 22.30 16.55
C LEU A 368 -8.11 21.57 16.35
N PHE A 369 -8.49 20.77 17.33
CA PHE A 369 -9.71 19.98 17.32
C PHE A 369 -10.51 20.19 18.61
N ASP A 370 -11.81 20.00 18.49
CA ASP A 370 -12.77 19.92 19.59
C ASP A 370 -12.98 18.45 19.97
N GLU A 371 -12.68 18.05 21.22
CA GLU A 371 -12.84 16.65 21.64
C GLU A 371 -14.31 16.31 21.92
N ASP A 372 -14.92 15.53 21.04
CA ASP A 372 -16.32 15.13 21.15
C ASP A 372 -16.49 13.75 21.78
N SER A 373 -17.17 13.67 22.93
CA SER A 373 -17.40 12.40 23.65
C SER A 373 -18.22 11.35 22.88
N THR A 374 -18.94 11.76 21.81
CA THR A 374 -19.93 10.91 21.12
C THR A 374 -19.83 10.97 19.58
N GLY A 375 -18.83 11.67 19.04
CA GLY A 375 -18.72 12.04 17.62
C GLY A 375 -17.32 11.87 17.03
N LYS A 376 -17.10 12.42 15.83
CA LYS A 376 -15.75 12.65 15.28
C LYS A 376 -15.39 14.08 15.62
N ASP A 377 -14.23 14.28 16.22
CA ASP A 377 -13.70 15.59 16.62
C ASP A 377 -13.81 16.62 15.48
N GLU A 378 -14.34 17.80 15.80
CA GLU A 378 -14.49 18.89 14.83
C GLU A 378 -13.24 19.77 14.77
N GLU A 379 -12.82 20.15 13.56
CA GLU A 379 -11.65 21.01 13.36
C GLU A 379 -11.97 22.47 13.73
N LEU A 380 -11.17 23.05 14.62
CA LEU A 380 -11.27 24.44 15.11
C LEU A 380 -10.34 25.40 14.34
N GLY A 381 -9.37 24.87 13.61
CA GLY A 381 -8.47 25.63 12.75
C GLY A 381 -7.10 24.98 12.61
N ARG A 382 -6.30 25.48 11.66
CA ARG A 382 -4.99 24.92 11.32
C ARG A 382 -3.90 25.98 11.24
N LEU A 383 -2.68 25.61 11.60
CA LEU A 383 -1.47 26.40 11.37
C LEU A 383 -0.43 25.57 10.61
N SER A 384 0.09 26.13 9.51
CA SER A 384 1.19 25.54 8.74
C SER A 384 2.40 26.47 8.74
N LEU A 385 3.52 26.04 9.34
CA LEU A 385 4.76 26.82 9.46
C LEU A 385 5.93 26.10 8.76
N PRO A 386 6.49 26.66 7.67
CA PRO A 386 7.68 26.10 7.03
C PRO A 386 8.89 26.07 7.97
N LEU A 387 9.53 24.90 8.10
CA LEU A 387 10.66 24.71 9.02
C LEU A 387 11.93 25.45 8.59
N GLU A 388 12.07 25.75 7.30
CA GLU A 388 13.17 26.57 6.78
C GLU A 388 13.22 27.97 7.41
N ILE A 389 12.06 28.56 7.70
CA ILE A 389 11.96 29.87 8.36
C ILE A 389 12.44 29.75 9.81
N VAL A 390 12.01 28.69 10.51
CA VAL A 390 12.42 28.43 11.90
C VAL A 390 13.93 28.20 11.99
N ARG A 391 14.51 27.46 11.04
CA ARG A 391 15.96 27.24 10.95
C ARG A 391 16.73 28.54 10.72
N ARG A 392 16.25 29.41 9.84
CA ARG A 392 16.89 30.70 9.53
C ARG A 392 16.82 31.68 10.71
N ASP A 393 15.65 31.78 11.32
CA ASP A 393 15.37 32.76 12.37
C ASP A 393 15.82 32.26 13.76
N GLY A 394 16.09 30.95 13.89
CA GLY A 394 16.55 30.28 15.12
C GLY A 394 15.44 30.11 16.16
N VAL A 395 14.71 31.18 16.46
CA VAL A 395 13.55 31.18 17.37
C VAL A 395 12.41 31.98 16.77
N VAL A 396 11.22 31.38 16.74
CA VAL A 396 9.97 32.03 16.31
C VAL A 396 8.98 31.96 17.47
N GLN A 397 8.67 33.10 18.08
CA GLN A 397 7.66 33.22 19.13
C GLN A 397 6.67 34.32 18.77
N LYS A 398 5.45 33.94 18.38
CA LYS A 398 4.40 34.90 17.99
C LYS A 398 3.01 34.26 18.03
N TRP A 399 2.01 35.13 17.96
CA TRP A 399 0.62 34.76 17.68
C TRP A 399 0.45 34.52 16.18
N PHE A 400 -0.28 33.48 15.82
CA PHE A 400 -0.65 33.14 14.46
C PHE A 400 -2.16 33.03 14.35
N HIS A 401 -2.73 33.58 13.27
CA HIS A 401 -4.12 33.34 12.92
C HIS A 401 -4.27 31.91 12.39
N LEU A 402 -5.33 31.24 12.79
CA LEU A 402 -5.65 29.89 12.31
C LEU A 402 -6.33 29.96 10.95
N GLU A 403 -5.94 29.06 10.05
CA GLU A 403 -6.55 28.82 8.75
C GLU A 403 -7.75 27.87 8.91
N GLY A 404 -8.74 27.99 8.03
CA GLY A 404 -9.91 27.09 8.03
C GLY A 404 -11.00 27.44 9.06
N CYS A 405 -10.86 28.54 9.80
CA CYS A 405 -11.89 29.07 10.71
C CYS A 405 -12.14 30.57 10.49
N LYS A 406 -13.28 31.09 10.99
CA LYS A 406 -13.66 32.50 10.91
C LYS A 406 -12.86 33.36 11.89
N HIS A 407 -12.57 32.82 13.06
CA HIS A 407 -11.77 33.47 14.09
C HIS A 407 -11.06 32.42 14.95
N GLY A 408 -9.83 32.75 15.37
CA GLY A 408 -9.00 31.86 16.17
C GLY A 408 -7.53 32.22 16.00
N GLU A 409 -6.82 32.33 17.11
CA GLU A 409 -5.38 32.57 17.10
C GLU A 409 -4.66 31.61 18.05
N LEU A 410 -3.45 31.22 17.66
CA LEU A 410 -2.59 30.31 18.42
C LEU A 410 -1.25 30.99 18.72
N HIS A 411 -0.84 30.97 19.99
CA HIS A 411 0.44 31.44 20.47
C HIS A 411 1.41 30.28 20.64
N ILE A 412 2.50 30.29 19.87
CA ILE A 412 3.54 29.26 19.94
C ILE A 412 4.93 29.86 20.05
N LYS A 413 5.85 29.11 20.66
CA LYS A 413 7.30 29.33 20.63
C LYS A 413 7.96 28.12 19.99
N VAL A 414 8.64 28.32 18.88
CA VAL A 414 9.35 27.29 18.12
C VAL A 414 10.82 27.66 18.10
N GLN A 415 11.69 26.73 18.51
CA GLN A 415 13.14 26.93 18.51
C GLN A 415 13.84 25.82 17.74
N TRP A 416 14.77 26.20 16.88
CA TRP A 416 15.63 25.30 16.13
C TRP A 416 16.93 25.02 16.89
N PHE A 417 17.32 23.75 16.92
CA PHE A 417 18.58 23.28 17.46
C PHE A 417 19.38 22.56 16.38
N ASP A 418 20.61 23.03 16.16
CA ASP A 418 21.60 22.32 15.35
C ASP A 418 22.20 21.16 16.14
N LEU A 419 22.66 20.14 15.42
CA LEU A 419 23.35 18.99 15.98
C LEU A 419 24.85 19.28 16.09
N ALA A 420 25.36 19.37 17.30
CA ALA A 420 26.78 19.59 17.59
C ALA A 420 27.49 18.27 17.91
N ASN A 421 28.69 18.10 17.37
CA ASN A 421 29.54 16.93 17.55
C ASN A 421 30.70 17.15 18.54
N ASP A 422 30.62 18.21 19.36
CA ASP A 422 31.65 18.57 20.34
C ASP A 422 31.17 18.43 21.80
N LYS A 423 32.07 17.98 22.67
CA LYS A 423 31.79 17.77 24.10
C LYS A 423 31.42 19.07 24.84
N ASN A 424 31.93 20.23 24.40
CA ASN A 424 31.68 21.50 25.09
C ASN A 424 30.22 21.94 24.95
N SER A 425 29.57 21.59 23.84
CA SER A 425 28.15 21.86 23.60
C SER A 425 27.21 21.08 24.52
N LEU A 426 27.65 19.95 25.11
CA LEU A 426 26.85 19.19 26.09
C LEU A 426 26.68 19.93 27.43
N GLY A 427 27.69 20.71 27.85
CA GLY A 427 27.71 21.38 29.16
C GLY A 427 27.29 22.86 29.14
N LYS A 428 27.16 23.48 27.96
CA LYS A 428 26.90 24.93 27.79
C LYS A 428 25.45 25.30 27.51
N GLN A 429 24.51 24.37 27.67
CA GLN A 429 23.10 24.73 27.58
C GLN A 429 22.76 25.57 28.80
N ALA A 430 22.74 26.89 28.62
CA ALA A 430 22.05 27.80 29.53
C ALA A 430 20.60 27.34 29.55
N TRP A 431 20.24 26.50 30.51
CA TRP A 431 18.87 26.08 30.72
C TRP A 431 18.13 27.32 31.16
N ASP A 432 17.27 27.87 30.29
CA ASP A 432 16.29 28.86 30.71
C ASP A 432 15.58 28.28 31.95
N ASP A 433 15.34 29.10 32.98
CA ASP A 433 14.61 28.69 34.20
C ASP A 433 13.26 28.01 33.87
N GLU A 434 12.73 28.30 32.68
CA GLU A 434 11.56 27.68 32.04
C GLU A 434 11.65 26.15 31.91
N TRP A 435 12.86 25.59 31.76
CA TRP A 435 13.11 24.14 31.64
C TRP A 435 12.74 23.36 32.89
N LEU A 436 13.03 23.91 34.06
CA LEU A 436 12.71 23.29 35.35
C LEU A 436 11.19 23.23 35.60
N THR A 437 10.44 24.06 34.89
CA THR A 437 8.97 24.15 34.97
C THR A 437 8.24 23.42 33.84
N ALA A 438 8.97 22.79 32.91
CA ALA A 438 8.37 22.10 31.78
C ALA A 438 7.57 20.86 32.23
N ASP A 439 6.44 20.62 31.56
CA ASP A 439 5.58 19.45 31.79
C ASP A 439 6.26 18.13 31.39
N LYS A 440 7.14 18.19 30.38
CA LYS A 440 7.90 17.04 29.86
C LYS A 440 9.41 17.27 30.02
N PRO A 441 10.18 16.19 30.24
CA PRO A 441 11.63 16.29 30.31
C PRO A 441 12.17 16.71 28.94
N VAL A 442 12.85 17.84 28.91
CA VAL A 442 13.48 18.32 27.67
C VAL A 442 14.92 17.82 27.61
N HIS A 443 15.38 17.43 26.43
CA HIS A 443 16.62 16.66 26.30
C HIS A 443 17.79 17.54 25.82
N PRO A 444 18.99 17.38 26.40
CA PRO A 444 20.19 18.10 25.95
C PRO A 444 20.83 17.52 24.68
N ALA A 445 20.58 16.25 24.37
CA ALA A 445 21.24 15.56 23.28
C ALA A 445 20.37 14.44 22.72
N MET A 446 20.78 13.91 21.57
CA MET A 446 20.27 12.65 21.03
C MET A 446 21.42 11.70 20.74
N VAL A 447 21.13 10.41 20.87
CA VAL A 447 22.00 9.35 20.37
C VAL A 447 21.30 8.66 19.22
N MET A 448 22.04 8.51 18.13
CA MET A 448 21.64 7.77 16.95
C MET A 448 22.45 6.47 16.95
N VAL A 449 21.79 5.35 16.70
CA VAL A 449 22.40 4.03 16.67
C VAL A 449 22.04 3.35 15.36
N TYR A 450 23.03 2.79 14.67
CA TYR A 450 22.87 1.99 13.47
C TYR A 450 23.45 0.61 13.72
N VAL A 451 22.59 -0.40 13.66
CA VAL A 451 22.95 -1.82 13.80
C VAL A 451 23.06 -2.39 12.39
N ASP A 452 24.28 -2.70 11.97
CA ASP A 452 24.55 -3.15 10.60
C ASP A 452 24.40 -4.68 10.49
N THR A 453 25.37 -5.42 11.04
CA THR A 453 25.41 -6.87 11.03
C THR A 453 25.71 -7.43 12.41
N VAL A 454 25.23 -8.66 12.64
CA VAL A 454 25.75 -9.53 13.70
C VAL A 454 26.27 -10.79 13.03
N SER A 455 27.34 -11.37 13.56
CA SER A 455 27.93 -12.61 13.07
C SER A 455 28.07 -13.62 14.19
N ASP A 456 28.07 -14.90 13.81
CA ASP A 456 28.32 -16.04 14.71
C ASP A 456 27.43 -16.07 15.97
N LEU A 457 26.12 -15.87 15.80
CA LEU A 457 25.16 -16.02 16.90
C LEU A 457 25.10 -17.47 17.41
N PRO A 458 25.01 -17.70 18.73
CA PRO A 458 24.96 -19.03 19.31
C PRO A 458 23.63 -19.72 18.98
N TYR A 459 23.68 -21.03 18.71
CA TYR A 459 22.48 -21.80 18.43
C TYR A 459 22.62 -23.26 18.87
N PRO A 460 21.49 -23.94 19.23
CA PRO A 460 21.58 -25.21 19.96
C PRO A 460 22.06 -26.39 19.12
N LYS A 461 21.78 -26.41 17.80
CA LYS A 461 22.10 -27.52 16.90
C LYS A 461 22.05 -27.14 15.43
N ALA A 462 22.91 -27.74 14.60
CA ALA A 462 22.85 -27.67 13.12
C ALA A 462 21.43 -28.01 12.60
N GLY A 463 20.83 -27.08 11.85
CA GLY A 463 19.45 -27.18 11.32
C GLY A 463 18.36 -26.51 12.17
N LEU A 464 18.69 -25.99 13.35
CA LEU A 464 17.83 -25.15 14.20
C LEU A 464 18.44 -23.75 14.32
N GLU A 465 18.72 -23.13 13.19
CA GLU A 465 19.19 -21.74 13.17
C GLU A 465 18.12 -20.81 13.78
N PRO A 466 18.53 -19.84 14.60
CA PRO A 466 17.61 -18.92 15.26
C PRO A 466 17.01 -17.96 14.23
N SER A 467 15.92 -17.31 14.61
CA SER A 467 15.38 -16.16 13.88
C SER A 467 15.65 -14.88 14.70
N PRO A 468 16.88 -14.31 14.64
CA PRO A 468 17.29 -13.28 15.58
C PRO A 468 16.74 -11.89 15.26
N TYR A 469 16.50 -11.10 16.30
CA TYR A 469 16.38 -9.64 16.27
C TYR A 469 17.24 -9.03 17.39
N VAL A 470 17.57 -7.74 17.27
CA VAL A 470 18.32 -6.99 18.28
C VAL A 470 17.41 -5.95 18.92
N GLU A 471 17.31 -5.97 20.24
CA GLU A 471 16.73 -4.89 21.05
C GLU A 471 17.83 -3.89 21.41
N VAL A 472 17.57 -2.61 21.17
CA VAL A 472 18.42 -1.49 21.55
C VAL A 472 17.67 -0.67 22.58
N SER A 473 18.27 -0.45 23.74
CA SER A 473 17.63 0.29 24.83
C SER A 473 18.52 1.40 25.39
N LEU A 474 17.88 2.51 25.76
CA LEU A 474 18.46 3.62 26.49
C LEU A 474 17.56 3.93 27.70
N GLY A 475 17.94 3.42 28.88
CA GLY A 475 17.12 3.51 30.07
C GLY A 475 15.80 2.75 29.91
N ARG A 476 14.67 3.47 29.85
CA ARG A 476 13.33 2.86 29.67
C ARG A 476 12.87 2.79 28.22
N ALA A 477 13.54 3.50 27.31
CA ALA A 477 13.19 3.47 25.90
C ALA A 477 13.81 2.24 25.26
N ILE A 478 13.00 1.42 24.58
CA ILE A 478 13.42 0.20 23.91
C ILE A 478 12.91 0.25 22.47
N GLN A 479 13.79 0.02 21.51
CA GLN A 479 13.46 -0.14 20.09
C GLN A 479 14.09 -1.45 19.59
N ARG A 480 13.57 -2.06 18.52
CA ARG A 480 14.04 -3.35 18.03
C ARG A 480 14.20 -3.39 16.52
N THR A 481 15.15 -4.18 16.04
CA THR A 481 15.31 -4.47 14.61
C THR A 481 14.15 -5.33 14.11
N HIS A 482 14.05 -5.47 12.79
CA HIS A 482 13.22 -6.54 12.22
C HIS A 482 13.84 -7.91 12.51
N VAL A 483 13.00 -8.94 12.53
CA VAL A 483 13.41 -10.33 12.69
C VAL A 483 14.03 -10.83 11.39
N ARG A 484 15.19 -11.48 11.47
CA ARG A 484 15.79 -12.22 10.35
C ARG A 484 15.53 -13.70 10.55
N GLU A 485 14.95 -14.36 9.56
CA GLU A 485 14.56 -15.77 9.67
C GLU A 485 15.76 -16.70 9.45
N LYS A 486 15.94 -17.67 10.35
CA LYS A 486 16.88 -18.80 10.22
C LYS A 486 18.26 -18.36 9.73
N THR A 487 18.96 -17.61 10.58
CA THR A 487 20.33 -17.17 10.28
C THR A 487 21.10 -16.89 11.57
N VAL A 488 22.39 -17.19 11.54
CA VAL A 488 23.35 -16.81 12.60
C VAL A 488 24.18 -15.59 12.23
N ASN A 489 24.05 -15.10 11.00
CA ASN A 489 24.74 -13.93 10.46
C ASN A 489 23.73 -12.89 9.93
N PRO A 490 22.84 -12.35 10.77
CA PRO A 490 21.81 -11.42 10.31
C PRO A 490 22.40 -10.06 9.87
N LEU A 491 21.93 -9.57 8.73
CA LEU A 491 22.12 -8.20 8.24
C LEU A 491 20.87 -7.38 8.58
N TYR A 492 20.98 -6.41 9.49
CA TYR A 492 19.85 -5.61 9.96
C TYR A 492 19.73 -4.25 9.29
N GLN A 493 20.83 -3.54 9.08
CA GLN A 493 20.82 -2.18 8.50
C GLN A 493 19.74 -1.27 9.13
N SER A 494 19.58 -1.37 10.45
CA SER A 494 18.47 -0.75 11.18
C SER A 494 18.95 0.46 11.96
N LYS A 495 18.21 1.57 11.87
CA LYS A 495 18.50 2.82 12.56
C LYS A 495 17.58 3.03 13.76
N PHE A 496 18.12 3.59 14.82
CA PHE A 496 17.41 3.95 16.04
C PHE A 496 17.84 5.34 16.48
N THR A 497 16.91 6.06 17.10
CA THR A 497 17.18 7.39 17.66
C THR A 497 16.56 7.46 19.04
N PHE A 498 17.34 7.94 20.01
CA PHE A 498 16.91 8.13 21.38
C PHE A 498 17.30 9.52 21.85
N PHE A 499 16.35 10.21 22.49
CA PHE A 499 16.66 11.41 23.24
C PHE A 499 17.38 11.06 24.54
N VAL A 500 18.45 11.79 24.84
CA VAL A 500 19.36 11.53 25.97
C VAL A 500 19.12 12.58 27.03
N LYS A 501 18.82 12.16 28.27
CA LYS A 501 18.60 13.08 29.39
C LYS A 501 19.89 13.47 30.08
N GLN A 502 20.74 12.48 30.34
CA GLN A 502 22.01 12.67 31.02
C GLN A 502 23.10 11.88 30.29
N PRO A 503 23.83 12.51 29.36
CA PRO A 503 24.80 11.84 28.50
C PRO A 503 25.89 11.08 29.26
N GLU A 504 26.32 11.57 30.42
CA GLU A 504 27.41 10.96 31.19
C GLU A 504 26.96 9.80 32.10
N GLY A 505 25.65 9.63 32.32
CA GLY A 505 25.10 8.67 33.30
C GLY A 505 24.25 7.54 32.70
N GLN A 506 24.13 7.47 31.37
CA GLN A 506 23.30 6.48 30.68
C GLN A 506 24.14 5.50 29.85
N ASN A 507 23.67 4.26 29.76
CA ASN A 507 24.28 3.21 28.95
C ASN A 507 23.30 2.81 27.85
N LEU A 508 23.84 2.54 26.65
CA LEU A 508 23.13 1.81 25.61
C LEU A 508 23.26 0.32 25.88
N HIS A 509 22.14 -0.38 25.88
CA HIS A 509 22.10 -1.82 26.04
C HIS A 509 21.57 -2.45 24.75
N PHE A 510 22.25 -3.51 24.29
CA PHE A 510 21.95 -4.26 23.09
C PHE A 510 21.72 -5.72 23.47
N ALA A 511 20.57 -6.28 23.11
CA ALA A 511 20.27 -7.69 23.36
C ALA A 511 19.82 -8.36 22.06
N ALA A 512 20.57 -9.34 21.59
CA ALA A 512 20.15 -10.23 20.52
C ALA A 512 19.23 -11.31 21.10
N VAL A 513 18.06 -11.52 20.50
CA VAL A 513 17.04 -12.46 20.98
C VAL A 513 16.51 -13.27 19.81
N ASP A 514 16.30 -14.57 20.02
CA ASP A 514 15.63 -15.44 19.04
C ASP A 514 14.12 -15.23 19.10
N ASP A 515 13.49 -14.87 17.98
CA ASP A 515 12.04 -14.64 17.91
C ASP A 515 11.23 -15.92 18.19
N GLY A 516 11.74 -17.08 17.77
CA GLY A 516 11.06 -18.36 17.95
C GLY A 516 11.03 -18.82 19.40
N THR A 517 12.20 -18.90 20.05
CA THR A 517 12.33 -19.40 21.42
C THR A 517 12.26 -18.33 22.50
N LYS A 518 12.33 -17.05 22.13
CA LYS A 518 12.46 -15.89 23.04
C LYS A 518 13.68 -15.95 23.96
N ARG A 519 14.69 -16.74 23.59
CA ARG A 519 15.93 -16.85 24.37
C ARG A 519 16.93 -15.78 23.95
N PRO A 520 17.72 -15.25 24.90
CA PRO A 520 18.82 -14.34 24.57
C PRO A 520 19.91 -15.11 23.81
N LEU A 521 20.45 -14.48 22.79
CA LEU A 521 21.55 -14.94 21.95
C LEU A 521 22.85 -14.17 22.26
N GLY A 522 22.76 -13.07 23.00
CA GLY A 522 23.92 -12.34 23.52
C GLY A 522 23.57 -10.89 23.83
N GLU A 523 24.34 -10.30 24.76
CA GLU A 523 24.11 -8.94 25.25
C GLU A 523 25.40 -8.12 25.22
N LEU A 524 25.25 -6.80 25.08
CA LEU A 524 26.32 -5.81 25.06
C LEU A 524 25.83 -4.52 25.70
N GLU A 525 26.63 -3.96 26.61
CA GLU A 525 26.40 -2.63 27.18
C GLU A 525 27.53 -1.68 26.80
N ILE A 526 27.15 -0.50 26.30
CA ILE A 526 28.07 0.57 25.93
C ILE A 526 27.71 1.82 26.74
N PRO A 527 28.56 2.26 27.67
CA PRO A 527 28.39 3.56 28.33
C PRO A 527 28.46 4.69 27.32
N LEU A 528 27.52 5.64 27.37
CA LEU A 528 27.56 6.81 26.48
C LEU A 528 28.82 7.65 26.68
N LEU A 529 29.42 7.62 27.88
CA LEU A 529 30.70 8.26 28.17
C LEU A 529 31.83 7.76 27.23
N SER A 530 31.81 6.48 26.85
CA SER A 530 32.78 5.91 25.91
C SER A 530 32.64 6.51 24.51
N VAL A 531 31.41 6.84 24.10
CA VAL A 531 31.09 7.51 22.83
C VAL A 531 31.48 8.98 22.90
N ILE A 532 31.17 9.68 24.00
CA ILE A 532 31.50 11.10 24.23
C ILE A 532 33.01 11.36 24.10
N ASN A 533 33.83 10.41 24.54
CA ASN A 533 35.29 10.55 24.52
C ASN A 533 35.93 10.25 23.16
N GLN A 534 35.16 9.83 22.16
CA GLN A 534 35.65 9.66 20.79
C GLN A 534 35.71 10.98 20.02
N PRO A 535 36.55 11.06 18.97
CA PRO A 535 36.46 12.16 18.01
C PRO A 535 35.04 12.25 17.43
N GLU A 536 34.54 13.48 17.31
CA GLU A 536 33.18 13.77 16.82
C GLU A 536 32.04 13.09 17.61
N MET A 537 32.33 12.60 18.82
CA MET A 537 31.41 11.82 19.67
C MET A 537 30.76 10.65 18.89
N GLU A 538 31.59 9.92 18.12
CA GLU A 538 31.13 8.88 17.21
C GLU A 538 31.93 7.58 17.32
N PHE A 539 31.23 6.46 17.37
CA PHE A 539 31.74 5.16 16.96
C PHE A 539 31.30 4.92 15.53
N PHE A 540 32.24 4.87 14.59
CA PHE A 540 31.94 4.66 13.18
C PHE A 540 32.31 3.24 12.76
N GLN A 541 31.33 2.45 12.31
CA GLN A 541 31.48 1.06 11.87
C GLN A 541 32.37 0.21 12.79
N GLN A 542 32.20 0.37 14.11
CA GLN A 542 33.03 -0.32 15.08
C GLN A 542 32.46 -1.71 15.37
N THR A 543 33.32 -2.72 15.29
CA THR A 543 33.00 -4.07 15.76
C THR A 543 33.04 -4.12 17.29
N GLN A 544 31.91 -4.45 17.89
CA GLN A 544 31.74 -4.78 19.29
C GLN A 544 31.35 -6.26 19.41
N TYR A 545 31.22 -6.76 20.64
CA TYR A 545 30.93 -8.19 20.86
C TYR A 545 29.73 -8.35 21.79
N LEU A 546 28.70 -9.03 21.29
CA LEU A 546 27.62 -9.55 22.11
C LEU A 546 28.14 -10.77 22.88
N THR A 547 27.80 -10.88 24.15
CA THR A 547 28.29 -11.95 25.02
C THR A 547 27.13 -12.79 25.53
N LEU A 548 27.29 -14.12 25.46
CA LEU A 548 26.38 -15.09 26.10
C LEU A 548 27.23 -16.18 26.77
N GLY A 549 27.51 -16.00 28.06
CA GLY A 549 28.44 -16.86 28.78
C GLY A 549 29.85 -16.75 28.20
N ILE A 550 30.35 -17.84 27.59
CA ILE A 550 31.66 -17.88 26.92
C ILE A 550 31.60 -17.54 25.43
N HIS A 551 30.40 -17.50 24.83
CA HIS A 551 30.25 -17.19 23.42
C HIS A 551 30.30 -15.68 23.19
N THR A 552 31.08 -15.28 22.20
CA THR A 552 31.18 -13.89 21.75
C THR A 552 30.80 -13.80 20.28
N SER A 553 29.78 -13.00 19.98
CA SER A 553 29.27 -12.78 18.63
C SER A 553 29.60 -11.35 18.19
N PRO A 554 30.40 -11.15 17.12
CA PRO A 554 30.71 -9.82 16.62
C PRO A 554 29.46 -9.08 16.16
N VAL A 555 29.33 -7.80 16.51
CA VAL A 555 28.28 -6.90 16.03
C VAL A 555 28.92 -5.61 15.50
N VAL A 556 28.54 -5.20 14.28
CA VAL A 556 29.04 -3.96 13.68
C VAL A 556 28.04 -2.83 13.96
N LEU A 557 28.51 -1.81 14.67
CA LEU A 557 27.70 -0.69 15.14
C LEU A 557 28.25 0.64 14.65
N THR A 558 27.35 1.56 14.30
CA THR A 558 27.67 3.00 14.23
C THR A 558 26.83 3.74 15.25
N ILE A 559 27.46 4.51 16.14
CA ILE A 559 26.79 5.24 17.23
C ILE A 559 27.26 6.69 17.18
N ARG A 560 26.32 7.63 17.05
CA ARG A 560 26.59 9.07 17.05
C ARG A 560 25.85 9.73 18.19
N LEU A 561 26.57 10.43 19.04
CA LEU A 561 25.96 11.32 20.02
C LEU A 561 26.05 12.76 19.50
N ARG A 562 24.92 13.47 19.52
CA ARG A 562 24.83 14.86 19.07
C ARG A 562 24.20 15.72 20.16
N ALA A 563 24.91 16.77 20.58
CA ALA A 563 24.41 17.76 21.52
C ALA A 563 23.49 18.75 20.80
N PHE A 564 22.42 19.20 21.44
CA PHE A 564 21.54 20.21 20.86
C PHE A 564 22.12 21.60 21.11
N LYS A 565 22.39 22.32 20.02
CA LYS A 565 22.94 23.68 20.07
C LYS A 565 21.92 24.64 19.47
N PRO A 566 21.37 25.60 20.24
CA PRO A 566 20.41 26.54 19.70
C PRO A 566 21.06 27.37 18.59
N THR A 567 20.38 27.47 17.44
CA THR A 567 20.88 28.28 16.32
C THR A 567 20.72 29.75 16.65
N LYS A 568 21.78 30.53 16.41
CA LYS A 568 21.71 31.99 16.53
C LYS A 568 21.07 32.53 15.24
N GLY A 569 19.83 32.99 15.34
CA GLY A 569 19.13 33.62 14.23
C GLY A 569 19.87 34.82 13.67
N THR A 570 19.83 35.00 12.36
CA THR A 570 20.17 36.28 11.74
C THR A 570 18.92 37.14 11.76
N HIS A 571 18.75 37.98 12.78
CA HIS A 571 17.65 38.95 12.83
C HIS A 571 17.71 39.83 11.57
N SER A 572 16.89 39.53 10.57
CA SER A 572 16.55 40.46 9.50
C SER A 572 15.20 41.06 9.84
N GLU A 573 15.12 42.39 9.75
CA GLU A 573 13.90 43.16 9.96
C GLU A 573 12.74 42.57 9.14
N VAL A 574 11.71 42.12 9.86
CA VAL A 574 10.31 41.92 9.48
C VAL A 574 10.04 41.74 7.97
N LEU A 575 10.07 40.48 7.50
CA LEU A 575 9.19 40.10 6.39
C LEU A 575 7.82 39.82 7.01
N ASP A 576 6.85 40.68 6.70
CA ASP A 576 5.48 40.57 7.15
C ASP A 576 4.90 39.22 6.67
N PHE A 577 4.65 38.33 7.62
CA PHE A 577 4.28 36.92 7.38
C PHE A 577 2.96 36.79 6.61
N ASP A 578 2.15 37.85 6.60
CA ASP A 578 0.80 37.91 6.04
C ASP A 578 0.74 37.83 4.50
N GLN A 579 1.86 38.12 3.80
CA GLN A 579 1.93 37.99 2.33
C GLN A 579 2.39 36.62 1.86
N THR A 580 3.21 35.90 2.64
CA THR A 580 3.81 34.62 2.20
C THR A 580 2.89 33.42 2.43
N ALA A 581 2.04 33.46 3.47
CA ALA A 581 1.05 32.41 3.73
C ALA A 581 -0.02 32.33 2.62
N LYS A 582 -0.38 33.47 2.00
CA LYS A 582 -1.30 33.54 0.85
C LYS A 582 -0.74 32.91 -0.43
N SER A 583 0.57 32.63 -0.50
CA SER A 583 1.23 32.07 -1.68
C SER A 583 1.35 30.54 -1.66
N TYR A 584 1.08 29.88 -0.53
CA TYR A 584 1.20 28.43 -0.39
C TYR A 584 -0.05 27.76 0.19
N GLY A 585 -1.11 28.54 0.44
CA GLY A 585 -2.44 28.03 0.74
C GLY A 585 -3.09 27.43 -0.51
N THR A 586 -3.27 26.12 -0.48
CA THR A 586 -4.02 25.32 -1.44
C THR A 586 -5.33 26.02 -1.83
N ALA A 587 -5.51 26.22 -3.13
CA ALA A 587 -6.72 26.76 -3.71
C ALA A 587 -7.94 25.89 -3.36
N SER A 588 -8.72 26.35 -2.40
CA SER A 588 -10.15 26.09 -2.37
C SER A 588 -10.86 27.32 -1.82
N HIS A 589 -11.82 27.82 -2.59
CA HIS A 589 -12.74 28.91 -2.29
C HIS A 589 -12.35 30.31 -2.81
N ILE A 590 -12.56 30.54 -4.12
CA ILE A 590 -12.72 31.89 -4.69
C ILE A 590 -14.15 32.36 -4.42
N GLU A 591 -14.28 33.35 -3.55
CA GLU A 591 -15.48 34.19 -3.49
C GLU A 591 -15.64 35.00 -4.79
N ARG A 592 -16.85 34.97 -5.31
CA ARG A 592 -17.27 35.60 -6.56
C ARG A 592 -17.45 37.10 -6.31
N ALA A 593 -16.44 37.92 -6.64
CA ALA A 593 -16.57 39.37 -6.60
C ALA A 593 -17.19 39.91 -7.90
N GLU A 594 -18.15 40.82 -7.72
CA GLU A 594 -18.99 41.43 -8.74
C GLU A 594 -18.22 42.27 -9.78
N ARG A 595 -18.81 42.29 -10.97
CA ARG A 595 -18.40 43.02 -12.17
C ARG A 595 -18.46 44.53 -11.92
N ARG A 596 -17.31 45.22 -11.90
CA ARG A 596 -17.25 46.68 -12.10
C ARG A 596 -16.46 47.03 -13.36
N THR A 597 -17.10 47.86 -14.16
CA THR A 597 -16.73 48.38 -15.47
C THR A 597 -15.51 49.30 -15.42
N VAL A 598 -14.58 49.14 -16.36
CA VAL A 598 -13.42 50.02 -16.60
C VAL A 598 -13.82 51.19 -17.51
N ALA A 599 -13.34 52.40 -17.20
CA ALA A 599 -13.18 53.52 -18.13
C ALA A 599 -11.68 53.92 -18.19
N PRO A 600 -11.16 54.41 -19.33
CA PRO A 600 -9.72 54.44 -19.59
C PRO A 600 -9.07 55.84 -19.47
N GLY A 601 -7.77 55.84 -19.17
CA GLY A 601 -6.83 56.86 -19.67
C GLY A 601 -5.86 57.46 -18.63
N LYS A 602 -4.56 57.20 -18.80
CA LYS A 602 -3.51 58.19 -19.13
C LYS A 602 -2.08 57.59 -19.02
N SER A 603 -1.16 58.25 -19.70
CA SER A 603 0.10 57.81 -20.31
C SER A 603 1.38 58.30 -19.62
N VAL A 604 2.43 57.43 -19.57
CA VAL A 604 3.89 57.67 -19.88
C VAL A 604 4.72 58.51 -18.84
N PRO A 605 6.09 58.40 -18.69
CA PRO A 605 7.13 57.67 -19.45
C PRO A 605 8.18 56.80 -18.69
N SER A 606 8.98 56.14 -19.54
CA SER A 606 10.23 55.36 -19.50
C SER A 606 11.44 55.77 -18.66
N ASN A 607 12.28 54.79 -18.29
CA ASN A 607 13.69 54.66 -18.73
C ASN A 607 14.39 53.39 -18.20
N GLY A 608 15.30 52.79 -19.00
CA GLY A 608 16.37 51.92 -18.50
C GLY A 608 16.63 50.62 -19.27
N THR A 609 17.34 50.71 -20.39
CA THR A 609 17.87 49.61 -21.23
C THR A 609 19.14 48.99 -20.64
N LEU A 610 19.37 47.69 -20.79
CA LEU A 610 20.72 47.08 -20.86
C LEU A 610 20.69 45.74 -21.64
N ASN A 611 21.44 45.72 -22.74
CA ASN A 611 21.72 44.59 -23.64
C ASN A 611 23.05 43.92 -23.25
N VAL A 612 23.17 42.58 -23.31
CA VAL A 612 24.39 41.79 -23.63
C VAL A 612 23.89 40.38 -24.06
N ALA A 613 23.85 39.97 -25.33
CA ALA A 613 24.90 39.60 -26.32
C ALA A 613 25.59 38.23 -26.09
N ILE A 614 25.33 37.31 -27.03
CA ILE A 614 25.89 35.96 -27.24
C ILE A 614 27.27 36.05 -27.94
N PRO A 615 28.17 35.07 -27.76
CA PRO A 615 29.03 34.66 -28.88
C PRO A 615 29.04 33.15 -29.14
N ALA A 616 29.08 32.80 -30.44
CA ALA A 616 29.25 31.46 -31.00
C ALA A 616 30.56 31.37 -31.82
N GLU A 617 31.20 30.18 -31.74
CA GLU A 617 32.09 29.51 -32.73
C GLU A 617 33.48 30.11 -33.08
N PRO A 618 34.50 29.35 -33.59
CA PRO A 618 34.42 28.23 -34.58
C PRO A 618 35.36 27.00 -34.40
N GLY A 619 35.14 25.96 -35.22
CA GLY A 619 35.83 24.65 -35.19
C GLY A 619 37.03 24.45 -36.14
N LYS A 620 37.51 23.19 -36.23
CA LYS A 620 38.07 22.54 -37.44
C LYS A 620 38.42 21.06 -37.23
N THR A 621 38.11 20.29 -38.27
CA THR A 621 38.31 18.86 -38.59
C THR A 621 39.74 18.51 -39.01
N VAL A 622 40.17 17.24 -38.81
CA VAL A 622 41.00 16.47 -39.75
C VAL A 622 40.64 14.98 -39.64
N GLU A 623 40.20 14.38 -40.76
CA GLU A 623 40.12 12.93 -41.01
C GLU A 623 41.46 12.39 -41.55
N ALA A 624 41.75 11.10 -41.33
CA ALA A 624 42.42 10.26 -42.33
C ALA A 624 42.20 8.76 -42.05
N ASN A 625 41.80 8.07 -43.12
CA ASN A 625 41.42 6.67 -43.27
C ASN A 625 42.55 5.65 -43.01
N GLY A 626 42.15 4.39 -42.72
CA GLY A 626 42.97 3.20 -42.94
C GLY A 626 42.40 1.90 -42.36
N ASP A 627 41.54 1.22 -43.12
CA ASP A 627 41.23 -0.22 -43.07
C ASP A 627 41.72 -0.82 -44.43
N PRO A 628 41.88 -2.15 -44.68
CA PRO A 628 41.24 -3.31 -44.02
C PRO A 628 42.14 -4.59 -43.89
N ASP A 629 41.47 -5.75 -43.69
CA ASP A 629 41.87 -7.19 -43.77
C ASP A 629 42.30 -7.90 -42.46
N VAL A 630 41.48 -8.76 -41.82
CA VAL A 630 40.81 -10.06 -42.16
C VAL A 630 41.69 -11.30 -41.88
N SER A 631 41.25 -12.12 -40.91
CA SER A 631 41.35 -13.60 -40.81
C SER A 631 40.81 -14.03 -39.41
N ALA A 632 39.63 -14.63 -39.21
CA ALA A 632 39.01 -15.89 -39.68
C ALA A 632 39.68 -17.18 -39.17
N LEU A 633 39.00 -17.91 -38.26
CA LEU A 633 39.04 -19.37 -37.93
C LEU A 633 37.93 -19.58 -36.85
N LYS A 634 36.72 -20.14 -37.04
CA LYS A 634 36.15 -21.42 -37.55
C LYS A 634 36.31 -22.66 -36.60
N LEU A 635 35.16 -23.33 -36.37
CA LEU A 635 34.93 -24.76 -35.99
C LEU A 635 35.10 -25.11 -34.48
N GLU A 636 34.36 -26.02 -33.83
CA GLU A 636 33.16 -26.85 -34.10
C GLU A 636 32.70 -27.50 -32.78
N ALA A 637 31.54 -28.16 -32.81
CA ALA A 637 30.87 -28.86 -31.71
C ALA A 637 31.46 -30.24 -31.35
N ASN A 638 31.19 -30.74 -30.12
CA ASN A 638 30.55 -32.05 -29.90
C ASN A 638 30.30 -32.42 -28.42
N ASN A 639 29.02 -32.72 -28.13
CA ASN A 639 28.41 -33.81 -27.34
C ASN A 639 29.18 -34.49 -26.19
N THR A 640 28.48 -34.71 -25.06
CA THR A 640 27.89 -36.03 -24.67
C THR A 640 27.25 -36.03 -23.26
N LEU A 641 26.01 -36.56 -23.14
CA LEU A 641 25.56 -37.67 -22.24
C LEU A 641 24.05 -37.62 -21.87
N SER A 642 23.34 -38.48 -22.58
CA SER A 642 22.22 -39.40 -22.27
C SER A 642 21.49 -39.44 -20.92
N ALA A 643 20.18 -39.69 -21.06
CA ALA A 643 19.15 -40.08 -20.10
C ALA A 643 19.23 -41.52 -19.57
N SER A 644 18.60 -41.78 -18.40
CA SER A 644 17.65 -42.90 -18.15
C SER A 644 17.30 -43.05 -16.65
N SER A 645 16.00 -43.19 -16.33
CA SER A 645 15.43 -43.77 -15.09
C SER A 645 15.20 -45.30 -15.31
N PRO A 646 14.58 -46.14 -14.43
CA PRO A 646 13.91 -45.90 -13.13
C PRO A 646 14.03 -47.00 -12.00
N SER A 647 13.31 -46.75 -10.89
CA SER A 647 12.59 -47.66 -9.94
C SER A 647 13.30 -48.47 -8.83
N ILE A 648 12.76 -48.38 -7.59
CA ILE A 648 12.11 -49.46 -6.79
C ILE A 648 11.92 -49.06 -5.28
N ALA A 649 10.66 -49.22 -4.84
CA ALA A 649 10.04 -49.58 -3.54
C ALA A 649 10.64 -49.32 -2.12
N GLU A 650 9.75 -48.79 -1.27
CA GLU A 650 9.33 -49.16 0.11
C GLU A 650 10.36 -49.49 1.23
N SER A 651 10.21 -48.85 2.40
CA SER A 651 9.65 -49.49 3.62
C SER A 651 9.68 -48.61 4.89
N SER A 652 8.49 -48.49 5.50
CA SER A 652 8.09 -48.47 6.92
C SER A 652 9.01 -48.03 8.10
N LEU A 653 8.39 -47.17 8.92
CA LEU A 653 8.27 -47.16 10.41
C LEU A 653 9.52 -47.19 11.31
N SER A 654 9.56 -46.19 12.20
CA SER A 654 9.53 -46.45 13.65
C SER A 654 8.92 -45.27 14.43
N GLN A 655 8.12 -45.66 15.43
CA GLN A 655 7.33 -44.84 16.34
C GLN A 655 8.16 -44.38 17.55
N ALA A 656 7.50 -43.51 18.35
CA ALA A 656 7.66 -43.30 19.80
C ALA A 656 8.24 -41.91 20.15
N THR A 657 7.71 -41.10 21.07
CA THR A 657 6.60 -41.25 22.04
C THR A 657 6.39 -39.87 22.72
N ASP A 658 5.15 -39.64 23.18
CA ASP A 658 4.78 -38.91 24.42
C ASP A 658 4.91 -37.39 24.51
N HIS A 659 3.99 -36.62 25.12
CA HIS A 659 2.68 -36.91 25.72
C HIS A 659 1.94 -35.57 26.00
N THR A 660 0.60 -35.59 25.83
CA THR A 660 -0.47 -34.94 26.63
C THR A 660 -0.52 -33.39 26.73
N LEU A 661 -1.67 -32.71 26.86
CA LEU A 661 -2.94 -32.99 27.53
C LEU A 661 -4.11 -32.31 26.78
N MET A 662 -5.13 -33.08 26.41
CA MET A 662 -6.52 -32.89 26.88
C MET A 662 -7.40 -33.94 26.21
N SER A 663 -7.39 -35.11 26.84
CA SER A 663 -8.42 -36.13 26.71
C SER A 663 -9.70 -35.67 27.39
N LYS A 664 -10.83 -35.75 26.68
CA LYS A 664 -12.03 -36.50 27.11
C LYS A 664 -13.20 -36.12 26.19
N PHE A 665 -13.43 -36.93 25.17
CA PHE A 665 -14.74 -37.50 24.81
C PHE A 665 -14.48 -38.47 23.64
N LYS A 666 -14.31 -39.75 23.96
CA LYS A 666 -14.44 -40.85 22.99
C LYS A 666 -15.68 -41.65 23.36
N ARG A 667 -16.52 -41.93 22.36
CA ARG A 667 -17.34 -43.15 22.28
C ARG A 667 -17.20 -43.75 20.87
N PRO A 668 -17.44 -45.07 20.72
CA PRO A 668 -16.55 -45.95 19.97
C PRO A 668 -16.91 -46.10 18.48
N LYS A 669 -15.91 -46.55 17.72
CA LYS A 669 -16.00 -46.98 16.31
C LYS A 669 -16.96 -48.17 16.17
N HIS A 670 -17.89 -48.10 15.23
CA HIS A 670 -18.55 -49.29 14.68
C HIS A 670 -17.72 -49.90 13.56
N SER A 671 -17.71 -51.24 13.54
CA SER A 671 -17.04 -52.12 12.58
C SER A 671 -17.64 -51.97 11.17
N LYS A 672 -16.77 -51.91 10.15
CA LYS A 672 -17.17 -52.01 8.75
C LYS A 672 -17.54 -53.45 8.42
N LYS A 673 -18.82 -53.70 8.11
CA LYS A 673 -19.25 -54.86 7.34
C LYS A 673 -18.69 -54.74 5.92
N LYS A 674 -18.11 -55.82 5.39
CA LYS A 674 -17.69 -55.96 3.99
C LYS A 674 -18.97 -56.05 3.15
N LEU A 675 -19.22 -55.09 2.26
CA LEU A 675 -20.34 -55.11 1.31
C LEU A 675 -19.82 -55.62 -0.04
N ASP A 676 -20.53 -56.58 -0.63
CA ASP A 676 -20.19 -57.21 -1.92
C ASP A 676 -20.23 -56.22 -3.10
N LYS A 677 -19.59 -56.60 -4.20
CA LYS A 677 -19.31 -55.74 -5.37
C LYS A 677 -20.56 -55.29 -6.16
N HIS A 678 -21.76 -55.78 -5.83
CA HIS A 678 -23.00 -55.50 -6.56
C HIS A 678 -23.89 -54.38 -5.98
N ASP A 679 -23.58 -53.82 -4.80
CA ASP A 679 -24.38 -52.73 -4.18
C ASP A 679 -23.70 -51.35 -4.22
N ARG A 680 -22.98 -51.02 -5.30
CA ARG A 680 -22.25 -49.74 -5.40
C ARG A 680 -22.96 -48.77 -6.33
N ALA A 681 -23.19 -47.56 -5.83
CA ALA A 681 -23.76 -46.45 -6.59
C ALA A 681 -23.01 -46.23 -7.92
N GLN A 682 -23.75 -46.01 -9.00
CA GLN A 682 -23.19 -45.84 -10.35
C GLN A 682 -23.65 -44.52 -10.97
N LEU A 683 -22.82 -43.93 -11.82
CA LEU A 683 -23.09 -42.69 -12.54
C LEU A 683 -22.97 -42.95 -14.05
N HIS A 684 -24.00 -42.58 -14.79
CA HIS A 684 -24.10 -42.72 -16.23
C HIS A 684 -23.71 -41.42 -16.94
N ILE A 685 -22.71 -41.48 -17.82
CA ILE A 685 -22.18 -40.31 -18.54
C ILE A 685 -21.95 -40.57 -20.03
N ASN A 686 -21.95 -39.49 -20.81
CA ASN A 686 -21.26 -39.44 -22.10
C ASN A 686 -20.13 -38.40 -22.06
N LEU A 687 -19.08 -38.63 -22.84
CA LEU A 687 -17.94 -37.74 -22.96
C LEU A 687 -17.50 -37.66 -24.42
N HIS A 688 -17.48 -36.47 -25.01
CA HIS A 688 -17.02 -36.25 -26.39
C HIS A 688 -16.29 -34.92 -26.54
N TYR A 689 -15.44 -34.81 -27.57
CA TYR A 689 -14.74 -33.56 -27.87
C TYR A 689 -15.33 -32.88 -29.10
N ASN A 690 -15.69 -31.60 -28.98
CA ASN A 690 -16.10 -30.78 -30.11
C ASN A 690 -14.88 -30.04 -30.66
N ALA A 691 -14.32 -30.56 -31.76
CA ALA A 691 -13.12 -30.02 -32.40
C ALA A 691 -13.35 -28.61 -32.98
N ASP A 692 -14.53 -28.34 -33.56
CA ASP A 692 -14.84 -27.05 -34.19
C ASP A 692 -14.91 -25.91 -33.17
N ARG A 693 -15.28 -26.23 -31.92
CA ARG A 693 -15.40 -25.25 -30.83
C ARG A 693 -14.26 -25.30 -29.82
N PHE A 694 -13.32 -26.25 -29.96
CA PHE A 694 -12.24 -26.52 -29.01
C PHE A 694 -12.74 -26.78 -27.57
N LYS A 695 -13.81 -27.58 -27.41
CA LYS A 695 -14.44 -27.84 -26.11
C LYS A 695 -14.61 -29.31 -25.81
N LEU A 696 -14.36 -29.69 -24.56
CA LEU A 696 -14.71 -31.00 -24.01
C LEU A 696 -16.16 -30.96 -23.49
N VAL A 697 -17.00 -31.87 -23.98
CA VAL A 697 -18.44 -31.94 -23.67
C VAL A 697 -18.72 -33.17 -22.81
N VAL A 698 -19.38 -32.96 -21.68
CA VAL A 698 -19.70 -33.98 -20.67
C VAL A 698 -21.21 -34.02 -20.44
N ASP A 699 -21.85 -35.14 -20.75
CA ASP A 699 -23.26 -35.36 -20.44
C ASP A 699 -23.40 -36.17 -19.16
N ILE A 700 -24.20 -35.69 -18.23
CA ILE A 700 -24.62 -36.42 -17.03
C ILE A 700 -26.05 -36.86 -17.24
N ILE A 701 -26.26 -38.15 -17.42
CA ILE A 701 -27.58 -38.71 -17.75
C ILE A 701 -28.31 -39.06 -16.46
N GLN A 702 -27.78 -40.00 -15.69
CA GLN A 702 -28.42 -40.49 -14.47
C GLN A 702 -27.43 -41.08 -13.48
N ALA A 703 -27.85 -41.26 -12.23
CA ALA A 703 -27.15 -42.11 -11.28
C ALA A 703 -28.14 -43.13 -10.69
N LYS A 704 -27.62 -44.28 -10.26
CA LYS A 704 -28.42 -45.33 -9.63
C LYS A 704 -27.76 -45.91 -8.38
N ASP A 705 -28.58 -46.51 -7.53
CA ASP A 705 -28.17 -47.20 -6.30
C ASP A 705 -27.41 -46.30 -5.32
N ILE A 706 -27.77 -45.01 -5.24
CA ILE A 706 -27.19 -44.05 -4.30
C ILE A 706 -27.60 -44.41 -2.87
N THR A 707 -26.63 -44.57 -1.97
CA THR A 707 -26.88 -44.86 -0.55
C THR A 707 -27.09 -43.55 0.25
N PRO A 708 -28.24 -43.35 0.90
CA PRO A 708 -28.48 -42.20 1.77
C PRO A 708 -27.54 -42.17 2.99
N VAL A 709 -27.15 -40.98 3.44
CA VAL A 709 -26.28 -40.80 4.63
C VAL A 709 -27.06 -40.96 5.93
N GLU A 710 -28.35 -40.62 5.93
CA GLU A 710 -29.22 -40.69 7.10
C GLU A 710 -30.09 -41.95 7.12
N LYS A 711 -30.44 -42.44 8.32
CA LYS A 711 -31.28 -43.65 8.52
C LYS A 711 -32.70 -43.50 7.96
N ASN A 712 -33.13 -42.28 7.68
CA ASN A 712 -34.49 -41.94 7.25
C ASN A 712 -34.73 -42.19 5.75
N GLY A 713 -33.70 -42.56 4.99
CA GLY A 713 -33.83 -43.03 3.61
C GLY A 713 -33.97 -41.94 2.54
N ASN A 714 -34.22 -40.68 2.91
CA ASN A 714 -34.33 -39.57 1.95
C ASN A 714 -32.95 -39.04 1.55
N VAL A 715 -32.75 -38.79 0.26
CA VAL A 715 -31.50 -38.23 -0.30
C VAL A 715 -31.85 -37.28 -1.45
N SER A 716 -31.18 -36.12 -1.54
CA SER A 716 -31.37 -35.16 -2.63
C SER A 716 -30.08 -34.99 -3.44
N PRO A 717 -29.76 -35.94 -4.34
CA PRO A 717 -28.48 -35.97 -5.02
C PRO A 717 -28.32 -34.90 -6.12
N TYR A 718 -27.08 -34.41 -6.25
CA TYR A 718 -26.58 -33.69 -7.42
C TYR A 718 -25.13 -34.09 -7.73
N VAL A 719 -24.71 -33.91 -8.98
CA VAL A 719 -23.36 -34.25 -9.44
C VAL A 719 -22.54 -32.97 -9.61
N LYS A 720 -21.37 -32.92 -8.98
CA LYS A 720 -20.38 -31.86 -9.17
C LYS A 720 -19.22 -32.39 -10.01
N ILE A 721 -18.97 -31.77 -11.16
CA ILE A 721 -17.89 -32.11 -12.10
C ILE A 721 -16.76 -31.11 -11.95
N LYS A 722 -15.53 -31.59 -11.83
CA LYS A 722 -14.33 -30.77 -11.71
C LYS A 722 -13.28 -31.21 -12.71
N LEU A 723 -12.71 -30.27 -13.44
CA LEU A 723 -11.54 -30.51 -14.27
C LEU A 723 -10.28 -30.18 -13.47
N VAL A 724 -9.45 -31.19 -13.20
CA VAL A 724 -8.31 -31.10 -12.28
C VAL A 724 -7.00 -31.43 -13.02
N PRO A 725 -5.96 -30.59 -12.93
CA PRO A 725 -4.65 -30.92 -13.48
C PRO A 725 -4.02 -32.12 -12.76
N LEU A 726 -3.35 -33.02 -13.49
CA LEU A 726 -2.64 -34.16 -12.92
C LEU A 726 -1.37 -33.74 -12.15
N THR A 727 -0.78 -32.58 -12.47
CA THR A 727 0.44 -32.04 -11.85
C THR A 727 0.26 -31.36 -10.48
N GLY A 728 -0.94 -31.45 -9.88
CA GLY A 728 -1.18 -31.00 -8.49
C GLY A 728 -1.46 -29.50 -8.30
N GLY A 729 -2.18 -28.87 -9.24
CA GLY A 729 -2.61 -27.46 -9.17
C GLY A 729 -4.07 -27.24 -8.72
N SER A 730 -4.50 -25.98 -8.66
CA SER A 730 -5.90 -25.59 -8.40
C SER A 730 -6.84 -26.03 -9.53
N GLU A 731 -8.09 -26.37 -9.20
CA GLU A 731 -9.13 -26.81 -10.14
C GLU A 731 -9.36 -25.75 -11.24
N LYS A 732 -9.27 -26.14 -12.52
CA LYS A 732 -9.38 -25.21 -13.66
C LYS A 732 -10.82 -24.73 -13.88
N ALA A 733 -11.78 -25.63 -13.73
CA ALA A 733 -13.20 -25.34 -13.89
C ALA A 733 -14.07 -26.32 -13.10
N THR A 734 -15.23 -25.85 -12.64
CA THR A 734 -16.22 -26.64 -11.90
C THR A 734 -17.62 -26.39 -12.46
N ARG A 735 -18.42 -27.46 -12.59
CA ARG A 735 -19.84 -27.44 -12.99
C ARG A 735 -20.66 -28.33 -12.04
N LYS A 736 -21.98 -28.11 -11.98
CA LYS A 736 -22.89 -28.94 -11.17
C LYS A 736 -24.25 -29.13 -11.87
N THR A 737 -24.86 -30.29 -11.66
CA THR A 737 -26.26 -30.53 -12.05
C THR A 737 -27.23 -29.84 -11.09
N PRO A 738 -28.49 -29.65 -11.49
CA PRO A 738 -29.58 -29.40 -10.56
C PRO A 738 -29.72 -30.53 -9.54
N VAL A 739 -30.35 -30.21 -8.42
CA VAL A 739 -30.62 -31.13 -7.33
C VAL A 739 -31.93 -31.85 -7.60
N ILE A 740 -31.92 -33.18 -7.54
CA ILE A 740 -33.14 -33.98 -7.67
C ILE A 740 -33.52 -34.46 -6.29
N ARG A 741 -34.73 -34.10 -5.85
CA ARG A 741 -35.15 -34.34 -4.47
C ARG A 741 -35.67 -35.75 -4.29
N ASN A 742 -35.30 -36.34 -3.16
CA ASN A 742 -35.89 -37.56 -2.62
C ASN A 742 -35.85 -38.79 -3.55
N THR A 743 -34.69 -39.11 -4.11
CA THR A 743 -34.52 -40.29 -4.96
C THR A 743 -33.10 -40.84 -4.90
N THR A 744 -32.98 -42.16 -4.84
CA THR A 744 -31.69 -42.88 -4.94
C THR A 744 -31.27 -43.16 -6.39
N ASN A 745 -32.16 -42.87 -7.36
CA ASN A 745 -31.94 -43.07 -8.79
C ASN A 745 -32.28 -41.78 -9.58
N PRO A 746 -31.49 -40.69 -9.43
CA PRO A 746 -31.76 -39.40 -10.08
C PRO A 746 -31.46 -39.42 -11.59
N HIS A 747 -32.30 -38.74 -12.38
CA HIS A 747 -32.14 -38.53 -13.83
C HIS A 747 -31.90 -37.05 -14.12
N PHE A 748 -30.70 -36.68 -14.57
CA PHE A 748 -30.22 -35.30 -14.66
C PHE A 748 -30.36 -34.68 -16.06
N ASP A 749 -30.01 -35.42 -17.12
CA ASP A 749 -29.99 -34.97 -18.52
C ASP A 749 -29.36 -33.59 -18.74
N ASN A 750 -28.13 -33.40 -18.23
CA ASN A 750 -27.42 -32.13 -18.37
C ASN A 750 -26.10 -32.28 -19.12
N THR A 751 -25.88 -31.38 -20.07
CA THR A 751 -24.64 -31.26 -20.85
C THR A 751 -23.79 -30.10 -20.33
N PHE A 752 -22.49 -30.34 -20.16
CA PHE A 752 -21.53 -29.35 -19.69
C PHE A 752 -20.33 -29.24 -20.63
N GLU A 753 -19.93 -28.02 -20.98
CA GLU A 753 -18.76 -27.75 -21.81
C GLU A 753 -17.58 -27.20 -20.98
N PHE A 754 -16.36 -27.65 -21.30
CA PHE A 754 -15.10 -27.20 -20.71
C PHE A 754 -14.10 -26.72 -21.77
N ASP A 755 -13.53 -25.54 -21.56
CA ASP A 755 -12.54 -24.93 -22.46
C ASP A 755 -11.14 -25.55 -22.22
N VAL A 756 -10.83 -26.57 -23.02
CA VAL A 756 -9.56 -27.30 -22.98
C VAL A 756 -9.18 -27.69 -24.40
N HIS A 757 -7.96 -27.37 -24.81
CA HIS A 757 -7.44 -27.80 -26.11
C HIS A 757 -7.14 -29.31 -26.09
N TYR A 758 -7.37 -30.03 -27.19
CA TYR A 758 -7.22 -31.49 -27.24
C TYR A 758 -5.80 -31.95 -26.84
N SER A 759 -4.75 -31.20 -27.21
CA SER A 759 -3.36 -31.50 -26.86
C SER A 759 -3.08 -31.48 -25.36
N ASP A 760 -3.90 -30.75 -24.61
CA ASP A 760 -3.76 -30.57 -23.18
C ASP A 760 -4.59 -31.58 -22.38
N LEU A 761 -5.54 -32.30 -23.00
CA LEU A 761 -6.45 -33.23 -22.30
C LEU A 761 -5.69 -34.25 -21.44
N LYS A 762 -4.55 -34.77 -21.94
CA LYS A 762 -3.67 -35.70 -21.22
C LYS A 762 -3.14 -35.20 -19.88
N ASN A 763 -3.17 -33.89 -19.65
CA ASN A 763 -2.70 -33.26 -18.41
C ASN A 763 -3.81 -33.12 -17.36
N TYR A 764 -5.04 -33.54 -17.66
CA TYR A 764 -6.21 -33.35 -16.80
C TYR A 764 -6.95 -34.65 -16.50
N LYS A 765 -7.76 -34.60 -15.45
CA LYS A 765 -8.78 -35.60 -15.12
C LYS A 765 -10.10 -34.93 -14.78
N LEU A 766 -11.21 -35.62 -15.07
CA LEU A 766 -12.54 -35.24 -14.62
C LEU A 766 -12.85 -35.94 -13.29
N ARG A 767 -13.14 -35.16 -12.26
CA ARG A 767 -13.65 -35.66 -10.98
C ARG A 767 -15.14 -35.42 -10.88
N PHE A 768 -15.89 -36.51 -10.85
CA PHE A 768 -17.33 -36.53 -10.60
C PHE A 768 -17.57 -36.80 -9.11
N ALA A 769 -18.29 -35.92 -8.43
CA ALA A 769 -18.66 -36.11 -7.02
C ALA A 769 -20.18 -35.97 -6.86
N VAL A 770 -20.85 -37.06 -6.49
CA VAL A 770 -22.27 -37.07 -6.15
C VAL A 770 -22.42 -36.65 -4.69
N LYS A 771 -23.24 -35.63 -4.46
CA LYS A 771 -23.41 -34.99 -3.15
C LYS A 771 -24.88 -34.89 -2.80
N ASP A 772 -25.17 -34.82 -1.50
CA ASP A 772 -26.52 -34.61 -0.98
C ASP A 772 -26.73 -33.14 -0.61
N ASP A 773 -27.79 -32.51 -1.14
CA ASP A 773 -28.14 -31.12 -0.85
C ASP A 773 -29.04 -30.95 0.40
N LEU A 774 -29.30 -32.02 1.16
CA LEU A 774 -30.02 -31.93 2.43
C LEU A 774 -29.33 -30.94 3.40
N ASN A 775 -30.12 -30.18 4.15
CA ASN A 775 -29.63 -29.10 5.00
C ASN A 775 -28.96 -29.63 6.27
N TYR A 776 -27.66 -29.94 6.18
CA TYR A 776 -26.84 -30.44 7.31
C TYR A 776 -26.41 -29.34 8.30
N GLY A 777 -26.99 -28.13 8.21
CA GLY A 777 -26.69 -26.98 9.06
C GLY A 777 -25.75 -25.97 8.40
N VAL A 778 -25.86 -24.70 8.81
CA VAL A 778 -25.20 -23.51 8.22
C VAL A 778 -23.65 -23.60 8.20
N LEU A 779 -23.07 -24.51 8.99
CA LEU A 779 -21.62 -24.67 9.17
C LEU A 779 -21.06 -25.99 8.62
N HIS A 780 -21.87 -26.85 7.98
CA HIS A 780 -21.41 -28.15 7.49
C HIS A 780 -21.43 -28.25 5.96
N ARG A 781 -20.33 -28.77 5.38
CA ARG A 781 -20.24 -29.02 3.93
C ARG A 781 -21.16 -30.18 3.54
N PRO A 782 -21.83 -30.12 2.37
CA PRO A 782 -22.67 -31.21 1.88
C PRO A 782 -21.87 -32.53 1.80
N PRO A 783 -22.37 -33.63 2.38
CA PRO A 783 -21.68 -34.91 2.39
C PRO A 783 -21.55 -35.46 0.97
N VAL A 784 -20.40 -36.08 0.70
CA VAL A 784 -20.13 -36.73 -0.59
C VAL A 784 -20.64 -38.17 -0.51
N LEU A 785 -21.65 -38.48 -1.32
CA LEU A 785 -22.28 -39.79 -1.41
C LEU A 785 -21.37 -40.78 -2.16
N GLY A 786 -20.64 -40.28 -3.15
CA GLY A 786 -19.60 -41.02 -3.84
C GLY A 786 -18.86 -40.16 -4.84
N TYR A 787 -17.69 -40.62 -5.29
CA TYR A 787 -16.93 -39.92 -6.32
C TYR A 787 -16.23 -40.89 -7.28
N CYS A 788 -15.92 -40.41 -8.48
CA CYS A 788 -15.15 -41.12 -9.50
C CYS A 788 -14.21 -40.12 -10.19
N ASP A 789 -12.97 -40.54 -10.44
CA ASP A 789 -11.99 -39.79 -11.22
C ASP A 789 -11.81 -40.50 -12.56
N VAL A 790 -11.96 -39.77 -13.66
CA VAL A 790 -11.71 -40.23 -15.03
C VAL A 790 -10.51 -39.46 -15.57
N PRO A 791 -9.32 -40.07 -15.65
CA PRO A 791 -8.18 -39.54 -16.37
C PRO A 791 -8.51 -39.28 -17.85
N LEU A 792 -7.98 -38.20 -18.43
CA LEU A 792 -8.18 -37.85 -19.84
C LEU A 792 -6.94 -38.12 -20.70
N ASP A 793 -5.97 -38.86 -20.17
CA ASP A 793 -4.76 -39.33 -20.85
C ASP A 793 -5.04 -40.37 -21.94
N GLU A 794 -5.98 -41.28 -21.68
CA GLU A 794 -6.41 -42.32 -22.61
C GLU A 794 -7.65 -41.94 -23.45
N PHE A 795 -8.16 -40.71 -23.30
CA PHE A 795 -9.36 -40.26 -24.01
C PHE A 795 -9.04 -39.87 -25.46
N ASP A 796 -9.54 -40.67 -26.40
CA ASP A 796 -9.42 -40.41 -27.85
C ASP A 796 -10.46 -39.37 -28.30
N HIS A 797 -10.00 -38.16 -28.63
CA HIS A 797 -10.86 -37.06 -29.10
C HIS A 797 -11.66 -37.38 -30.37
N GLU A 798 -11.28 -38.38 -31.17
CA GLU A 798 -12.01 -38.81 -32.37
C GLU A 798 -13.11 -39.84 -32.07
N LYS A 799 -13.10 -40.47 -30.88
CA LYS A 799 -14.07 -41.50 -30.48
C LYS A 799 -14.84 -41.07 -29.23
N PRO A 800 -16.12 -40.68 -29.36
CA PRO A 800 -16.92 -40.30 -28.20
C PRO A 800 -17.13 -41.51 -27.28
N LEU A 801 -16.99 -41.29 -25.97
CA LEU A 801 -17.36 -42.25 -24.94
C LEU A 801 -18.87 -42.12 -24.70
N THR A 802 -19.66 -43.03 -25.28
CA THR A 802 -21.12 -43.03 -25.16
C THR A 802 -21.60 -44.17 -24.27
N ASP A 803 -22.68 -43.94 -23.52
CA ASP A 803 -23.40 -44.92 -22.68
C ASP A 803 -22.55 -45.54 -21.55
N HIS A 804 -21.66 -44.74 -20.94
CA HIS A 804 -20.65 -45.27 -20.02
C HIS A 804 -21.07 -45.17 -18.55
N TRP A 805 -21.08 -46.31 -17.86
CA TRP A 805 -21.40 -46.40 -16.43
C TRP A 805 -20.15 -46.43 -15.56
N LEU A 806 -20.01 -45.43 -14.69
CA LEU A 806 -18.91 -45.29 -13.73
C LEU A 806 -19.34 -45.76 -12.34
N VAL A 807 -18.58 -46.65 -11.72
CA VAL A 807 -18.82 -47.08 -10.35
C VAL A 807 -18.25 -46.04 -9.37
N LEU A 808 -19.09 -45.52 -8.48
CA LEU A 808 -18.69 -44.51 -7.51
C LEU A 808 -17.96 -45.14 -6.31
N THR A 809 -16.87 -44.49 -5.90
CA THR A 809 -16.15 -44.82 -4.68
C THR A 809 -16.84 -44.18 -3.47
N PRO A 810 -17.07 -44.90 -2.36
CA PRO A 810 -17.74 -44.33 -1.18
C PRO A 810 -16.99 -43.12 -0.60
N GLY A 811 -17.71 -42.03 -0.35
CA GLY A 811 -17.15 -40.83 0.27
C GLY A 811 -16.83 -41.05 1.75
N GLY A 812 -15.56 -41.13 2.12
CA GLY A 812 -15.13 -41.00 3.52
C GLY A 812 -15.22 -39.55 3.97
N ARG A 813 -15.65 -39.30 5.23
CA ARG A 813 -15.48 -37.98 5.88
C ARG A 813 -13.98 -37.66 5.92
N THR A 814 -13.53 -36.84 4.98
CA THR A 814 -12.19 -36.26 4.99
C THR A 814 -12.21 -35.06 5.93
N ASN A 815 -11.52 -35.18 7.07
CA ASN A 815 -11.19 -34.05 7.91
C ASN A 815 -10.12 -33.22 7.19
N SER A 816 -10.52 -32.05 6.69
CA SER A 816 -9.63 -30.93 6.34
C SER A 816 -10.40 -29.62 6.35
#